data_AF-A0A950B6L5-F1
#
_entry.id   AF-A0A950B6L5-F1
#
_cell.length_a   1.000
_cell.length_b   1.000
_cell.length_c   1.000
_cell.angle_alpha   90.00
_cell.angle_beta   90.00
_cell.angle_gamma   90.00
#
_symmetry.space_group_name_H-M   'P 1'
#
loop_
_entity.id
_entity.type
_entity.pdbx_description
1 polymer ?
#
loop_
_entity_poly.entity_id
_entity_poly.type
_entity_poly.pdbx_seq_one_letter_code
_entity_poly.pdbx_strand_id
1 'polypeptide(L)'
;MNGATPGRRAVRSGILRTLGEALWEHRSATAAATSLMILARLGAVSVPVALKHLIDDLGHAHALATLPALLALAYALLRFLSDALGEARDVAFSIVVQRAVASLRERAFAQLHRLGARFHAQRETGAIVRDVQKGADGLGFLLGTALFSVLPTVFEIGVVVAIVASHYDSAFVLAIGGTFACYAAWTAIYTRRRLAFQRAVNMLEAQADGRLVDSLLNQDTVKYFSTEQHEVMRLRGVLDEWVLARTANQRALTALHVGQSGVVAAGIAAVMVLAVHNVLTGAMTIGDLVLINAYIIQVCAPLNTLGFVFREANDALVDVERLFGILSVRGTPGEDEDMPGAHTLVVREGEVAFRHVDFGYDAGRPLLHDISFTAAPGRTVAVVGGSGSGKSTLIRLLFRFYQPLRGSIAIDGQDVRHATQSSLREAIGIVPQDTVLFNETIAYNIAYGQPRATRADVVRAARAAQLDELVERLPDHYETRVGERGVRLSGGERQRIAIARAILKNPRIMVFDEATSALDTRSERAIQNELQRLARGRTTIAIAHRLSTIVEADLILVMEHGRIVEQGRHEALLAREGVYAKMWAMQWQQDDLEHAERRLATTTVNVANLLARVAARVREATGESAARVVAQPDEGLWATAADGDALLQALTLLVVNEVEHAVALPVDETAGAGFSTQASPARDKRSVQLGARRDGNTVLLGVTGGGARPAPLDDSALQRIETLLREAGGSLTLDPQSQRVRYAVALPMHAVLPERTHSGGGELAGLRVVVLDDEVESRDALEAALVLHGATVQQEASGAAWLAALRGTPRSAWPDVLLCDLQLDGEEGEQIVSALRAMETGQAARRGATARPLPVIALTGQIARLAPVGDESTMFAAWLDKPVAVPKLLSTIAEAVKGSEDAGR
;
A
#
# COMPACT_ATOMS: atom_id res chain seq x y z
N MET A 1 -1.05 20.62 18.58
CA MET A 1 -1.19 21.38 19.85
C MET A 1 -0.12 20.93 20.82
N ASN A 2 0.49 21.86 21.56
CA ASN A 2 1.60 21.67 22.49
C ASN A 2 1.25 20.69 23.63
N GLY A 3 1.45 19.40 23.41
CA GLY A 3 1.59 18.44 24.49
C GLY A 3 2.91 18.75 25.19
N ALA A 4 2.85 19.47 26.31
CA ALA A 4 4.00 19.68 27.18
C ALA A 4 4.65 18.32 27.42
N THR A 5 5.88 18.15 26.91
CA THR A 5 6.70 16.98 27.24
C THR A 5 6.72 16.89 28.77
N PRO A 6 6.31 15.76 29.37
CA PRO A 6 6.32 15.62 30.81
C PRO A 6 7.70 16.03 31.32
N GLY A 7 7.74 16.93 32.30
CA GLY A 7 9.01 17.47 32.78
C GLY A 7 9.96 16.33 33.10
N ARG A 8 11.22 16.40 32.66
CA ARG A 8 12.25 15.34 32.81
C ARG A 8 12.27 14.64 34.18
N ARG A 9 11.91 15.35 35.25
CA ARG A 9 11.76 14.80 36.62
C ARG A 9 10.59 13.81 36.76
N ALA A 10 9.42 14.11 36.18
CA ALA A 10 8.25 13.24 36.20
C ALA A 10 8.50 11.93 35.45
N VAL A 11 9.13 12.02 34.27
CA VAL A 11 9.51 10.83 33.47
C VAL A 11 10.51 9.96 34.24
N ARG A 12 11.56 10.55 34.82
CA ARG A 12 12.54 9.81 35.65
C ARG A 12 11.90 9.14 36.87
N SER A 13 10.96 9.81 37.54
CA SER A 13 10.23 9.20 38.65
C SER A 13 9.35 8.03 38.22
N GLY A 14 8.74 8.11 37.02
CA GLY A 14 7.96 7.03 36.42
C GLY A 14 8.81 5.82 36.04
N ILE A 15 10.02 6.06 35.52
CA ILE A 15 11.01 5.01 35.22
C ILE A 15 11.43 4.29 36.51
N LEU A 16 11.83 5.04 37.54
CA LEU A 16 12.22 4.48 38.84
C LEU A 16 11.10 3.67 39.49
N ARG A 17 9.86 4.16 39.42
CA ARG A 17 8.70 3.43 39.94
C ARG A 17 8.46 2.14 39.18
N THR A 18 8.51 2.18 37.85
CA THR A 18 8.29 0.99 37.00
C THR A 18 9.40 -0.06 37.19
N LEU A 19 10.64 0.38 37.35
CA LEU A 19 11.77 -0.50 37.70
C LEU A 19 11.57 -1.12 39.10
N GLY A 20 11.14 -0.31 40.08
CA GLY A 20 10.86 -0.78 41.43
C GLY A 20 9.70 -1.79 41.48
N GLU A 21 8.61 -1.52 40.76
CA GLU A 21 7.47 -2.43 40.61
C GLU A 21 7.91 -3.75 39.98
N ALA A 22 8.70 -3.73 38.90
CA ALA A 22 9.21 -4.93 38.23
C ALA A 22 10.12 -5.77 39.14
N LEU A 23 10.99 -5.13 39.93
CA LEU A 23 11.82 -5.81 40.93
C LEU A 23 10.98 -6.41 42.07
N TRP A 24 9.90 -5.73 42.47
CA TRP A 24 9.04 -6.18 43.57
C TRP A 24 8.09 -7.32 43.16
N GLU A 25 7.56 -7.27 41.95
CA GLU A 25 6.71 -8.32 41.36
C GLU A 25 7.42 -9.68 41.33
N HIS A 26 8.75 -9.67 41.19
CA HIS A 26 9.60 -10.86 41.23
C HIS A 26 10.56 -10.87 42.43
N ARG A 27 10.08 -10.42 43.59
CA ARG A 27 10.88 -10.29 44.83
C ARG A 27 11.71 -11.51 45.22
N SER A 28 11.22 -12.74 44.99
CA SER A 28 11.97 -13.96 45.33
C SER A 28 13.17 -14.18 44.41
N ALA A 29 13.01 -13.96 43.11
CA ALA A 29 14.10 -14.04 42.13
C ALA A 29 15.09 -12.90 42.32
N THR A 30 14.60 -11.68 42.58
CA THR A 30 15.46 -10.52 42.89
C THR A 30 16.24 -10.74 44.17
N ALA A 31 15.62 -11.26 45.24
CA ALA A 31 16.31 -11.59 46.48
C ALA A 31 17.38 -12.67 46.25
N ALA A 32 17.04 -13.76 45.56
CA ALA A 32 17.99 -14.83 45.23
C ALA A 32 19.18 -14.29 44.41
N ALA A 33 18.93 -13.51 43.35
CA ALA A 33 19.98 -12.88 42.55
C ALA A 33 20.86 -11.93 43.39
N THR A 34 20.26 -11.13 44.27
CA THR A 34 21.02 -10.24 45.17
C THR A 34 21.89 -11.03 46.15
N SER A 35 21.37 -12.13 46.72
CA SER A 35 22.15 -13.01 47.60
C SER A 35 23.30 -13.68 46.85
N LEU A 36 23.05 -14.22 45.65
CA LEU A 36 24.08 -14.82 44.79
C LEU A 36 25.15 -13.78 44.40
N MET A 37 24.74 -12.55 44.09
CA MET A 37 25.66 -11.44 43.82
C MET A 37 26.61 -11.18 44.99
N ILE A 38 26.05 -11.04 46.20
CA ILE A 38 26.85 -10.76 47.40
C ILE A 38 27.83 -11.91 47.67
N LEU A 39 27.36 -13.15 47.62
CA LEU A 39 28.19 -14.35 47.83
C LEU A 39 29.30 -14.45 46.77
N ALA A 40 28.97 -14.22 45.49
CA ALA A 40 29.94 -14.22 44.41
C ALA A 40 31.04 -13.17 44.63
N ARG A 41 30.67 -11.93 44.97
CA ARG A 41 31.62 -10.82 45.18
C ARG A 41 32.45 -11.01 46.44
N LEU A 42 31.87 -11.49 47.53
CA LEU A 42 32.63 -11.81 48.75
C LEU A 42 33.67 -12.92 48.48
N GLY A 43 33.29 -13.96 47.73
CA GLY A 43 34.23 -15.00 47.33
C GLY A 43 35.33 -14.44 46.42
N ALA A 44 34.98 -13.60 45.44
CA ALA A 44 35.94 -13.00 44.52
C ALA A 44 36.97 -12.09 45.23
N VAL A 45 36.54 -11.33 46.24
CA VAL A 45 37.45 -10.53 47.08
C VAL A 45 38.27 -11.42 48.02
N SER A 46 37.78 -12.59 48.40
CA SER A 46 38.50 -13.55 49.25
C SER A 46 39.59 -14.33 48.49
N VAL A 47 39.52 -14.43 47.17
CA VAL A 47 40.50 -15.14 46.33
C VAL A 47 41.93 -14.58 46.49
N PRO A 48 42.18 -13.26 46.41
CA PRO A 48 43.48 -12.67 46.73
C PRO A 48 43.98 -12.97 48.14
N VAL A 49 43.09 -13.03 49.14
CA VAL A 49 43.45 -13.35 50.55
C VAL A 49 43.92 -14.80 50.67
N ALA A 50 43.23 -15.73 50.01
CA ALA A 50 43.66 -17.12 49.95
C ALA A 50 45.04 -17.27 49.27
N LEU A 51 45.29 -16.49 48.20
CA LEU A 51 46.59 -16.47 47.51
C LEU A 51 47.70 -15.89 48.40
N LYS A 52 47.41 -14.85 49.18
CA LYS A 52 48.34 -14.32 50.18
C LYS A 52 48.79 -15.40 51.15
N HIS A 53 47.84 -16.09 51.82
CA HIS A 53 48.18 -17.12 52.81
C HIS A 53 48.98 -18.27 52.19
N LEU A 54 48.63 -18.69 50.96
CA LEU A 54 49.40 -19.70 50.23
C LEU A 54 50.88 -19.31 50.06
N ILE A 55 51.14 -18.05 49.70
CA ILE A 55 52.50 -17.55 49.47
C ILE A 55 53.28 -17.37 50.78
N ASP A 56 52.62 -16.85 51.83
CA ASP A 56 53.24 -16.68 53.14
C ASP A 56 53.62 -18.04 53.76
N ASP A 57 52.79 -19.07 53.59
CA ASP A 57 53.07 -20.43 54.09
C ASP A 57 54.19 -21.13 53.30
N LEU A 58 54.28 -20.90 51.99
CA LEU A 58 55.40 -21.38 51.16
C LEU A 58 56.75 -20.73 51.52
N GLY A 59 56.73 -19.53 52.09
CA GLY A 59 57.92 -18.79 52.53
C GLY A 59 58.62 -19.38 53.76
N HIS A 60 57.99 -20.30 54.50
CA HIS A 60 58.53 -20.89 55.72
C HIS A 60 59.18 -22.27 55.47
N ALA A 61 60.45 -22.45 55.87
CA ALA A 61 61.29 -23.61 55.55
C ALA A 61 60.83 -24.99 56.10
N HIS A 62 59.73 -25.07 56.85
CA HIS A 62 59.23 -26.31 57.49
C HIS A 62 57.77 -26.65 57.12
N ALA A 63 57.19 -26.06 56.07
CA ALA A 63 55.83 -26.36 55.67
C ALA A 63 55.71 -27.79 55.10
N LEU A 64 54.85 -28.62 55.72
CA LEU A 64 54.43 -29.89 55.14
C LEU A 64 53.77 -29.63 53.78
N ALA A 65 54.23 -30.30 52.72
CA ALA A 65 53.76 -30.09 51.34
C ALA A 65 52.23 -30.22 51.15
N THR A 66 51.53 -30.83 52.11
CA THR A 66 50.07 -31.01 52.13
C THR A 66 49.29 -29.71 52.35
N LEU A 67 49.80 -28.77 53.17
CA LEU A 67 49.06 -27.54 53.49
C LEU A 67 49.02 -26.54 52.32
N PRO A 68 50.15 -26.23 51.63
CA PRO A 68 50.12 -25.39 50.42
C PRO A 68 49.30 -26.01 49.28
N ALA A 69 49.34 -27.33 49.10
CA ALA A 69 48.54 -28.01 48.08
C ALA A 69 47.02 -27.86 48.36
N LEU A 70 46.61 -27.98 49.62
CA LEU A 70 45.22 -27.78 50.04
C LEU A 70 44.76 -26.32 49.87
N LEU A 71 45.63 -25.35 50.19
CA LEU A 71 45.35 -23.92 49.97
C LEU A 71 45.29 -23.55 48.48
N ALA A 72 46.12 -24.14 47.63
CA ALA A 72 46.06 -23.95 46.18
C ALA A 72 44.75 -24.50 45.59
N LEU A 73 44.32 -25.68 46.04
CA LEU A 73 43.03 -26.25 45.66
C LEU A 73 41.86 -25.39 46.18
N ALA A 74 41.94 -24.90 47.42
CA ALA A 74 40.94 -24.01 48.01
C ALA A 74 40.85 -22.67 47.24
N TYR A 75 41.98 -22.09 46.85
CA TYR A 75 42.06 -20.91 45.99
C TYR A 75 41.35 -21.15 44.64
N ALA A 76 41.67 -22.26 43.96
CA ALA A 76 41.08 -22.60 42.67
C ALA A 76 39.57 -22.85 42.77
N LEU A 77 39.14 -23.58 43.81
CA LEU A 77 37.73 -23.85 44.08
C LEU A 77 36.96 -22.59 44.43
N LEU A 78 37.51 -21.71 45.26
CA LEU A 78 36.90 -20.45 45.64
C LEU A 78 36.71 -19.54 44.43
N ARG A 79 37.74 -19.43 43.57
CA ARG A 79 37.66 -18.69 42.30
C ARG A 79 36.54 -19.26 41.41
N PHE A 80 36.54 -20.57 41.19
CA PHE A 80 35.53 -21.23 40.37
C PHE A 80 34.11 -21.02 40.93
N LEU A 81 33.92 -21.18 42.24
CA LEU A 81 32.61 -21.03 42.87
C LEU A 81 32.12 -19.58 42.81
N SER A 82 33.01 -18.60 42.97
CA SER A 82 32.68 -17.18 42.80
C SER A 82 32.20 -16.87 41.39
N ASP A 83 32.90 -17.39 40.37
CA ASP A 83 32.51 -17.22 38.97
C ASP A 83 31.17 -17.93 38.70
N ALA A 84 31.00 -19.17 39.15
CA ALA A 84 29.77 -19.95 38.99
C ALA A 84 28.55 -19.30 39.67
N LEU A 85 28.73 -18.71 40.87
CA LEU A 85 27.68 -17.95 41.54
C LEU A 85 27.32 -16.66 40.78
N GLY A 86 28.31 -16.02 40.14
CA GLY A 86 28.10 -14.90 39.24
C GLY A 86 27.23 -15.27 38.03
N GLU A 87 27.53 -16.38 37.38
CA GLU A 87 26.73 -16.90 36.26
C GLU A 87 25.32 -17.32 36.72
N ALA A 88 25.20 -17.98 37.88
CA ALA A 88 23.91 -18.38 38.44
C ALA A 88 23.02 -17.16 38.76
N ARG A 89 23.61 -16.07 39.28
CA ARG A 89 22.93 -14.78 39.47
C ARG A 89 22.39 -14.25 38.13
N ASP A 90 23.19 -14.30 37.08
CA ASP A 90 22.84 -13.73 35.78
C ASP A 90 21.65 -14.47 35.17
N VAL A 91 21.65 -15.80 35.24
CA VAL A 91 20.50 -16.63 34.85
C VAL A 91 19.26 -16.32 35.69
N ALA A 92 19.39 -16.30 37.03
CA ALA A 92 18.26 -16.06 37.93
C ALA A 92 17.57 -14.71 37.67
N PHE A 93 18.36 -13.67 37.39
CA PHE A 93 17.82 -12.33 37.17
C PHE A 93 17.38 -12.06 35.72
N SER A 94 17.92 -12.79 34.73
CA SER A 94 17.49 -12.67 33.33
C SER A 94 15.97 -12.82 33.17
N ILE A 95 15.35 -13.72 33.94
CA ILE A 95 13.89 -13.95 33.95
C ILE A 95 13.15 -12.66 34.35
N VAL A 96 13.65 -11.94 35.36
CA VAL A 96 13.05 -10.69 35.85
C VAL A 96 13.14 -9.61 34.76
N VAL A 97 14.31 -9.47 34.14
CA VAL A 97 14.53 -8.50 33.06
C VAL A 97 13.62 -8.77 31.88
N GLN A 98 13.58 -10.01 31.38
CA GLN A 98 12.79 -10.36 30.19
C GLN A 98 11.28 -10.19 30.43
N ARG A 99 10.77 -10.54 31.61
CA ARG A 99 9.36 -10.31 31.97
C ARG A 99 9.02 -8.83 32.08
N ALA A 100 9.91 -8.02 32.66
CA ALA A 100 9.72 -6.58 32.75
C ALA A 100 9.64 -5.93 31.35
N VAL A 101 10.54 -6.33 30.43
CA VAL A 101 10.55 -5.88 29.04
C VAL A 101 9.26 -6.29 28.31
N ALA A 102 8.83 -7.55 28.44
CA ALA A 102 7.60 -8.05 27.82
C ALA A 102 6.35 -7.30 28.32
N SER A 103 6.22 -7.13 29.64
CA SER A 103 5.11 -6.38 30.27
C SER A 103 5.11 -4.90 29.82
N LEU A 104 6.28 -4.28 29.65
CA LEU A 104 6.33 -2.91 29.15
C LEU A 104 5.90 -2.80 27.68
N ARG A 105 6.33 -3.74 26.83
CA ARG A 105 5.91 -3.80 25.41
C ARG A 105 4.41 -4.00 25.29
N GLU A 106 3.82 -4.88 26.10
CA GLU A 106 2.37 -5.10 26.16
C GLU A 106 1.62 -3.82 26.58
N ARG A 107 2.06 -3.15 27.65
CA ARG A 107 1.47 -1.88 28.10
C ARG A 107 1.57 -0.79 27.03
N ALA A 108 2.70 -0.69 26.34
CA ALA A 108 2.90 0.27 25.26
C ALA A 108 1.97 -0.04 24.07
N PHE A 109 1.85 -1.30 23.69
CA PHE A 109 0.95 -1.75 22.63
C PHE A 109 -0.52 -1.45 22.98
N ALA A 110 -0.95 -1.75 24.21
CA ALA A 110 -2.28 -1.43 24.69
C ALA A 110 -2.54 0.09 24.70
N GLN A 111 -1.54 0.90 25.07
CA GLN A 111 -1.65 2.36 25.03
C GLN A 111 -1.78 2.88 23.60
N LEU A 112 -1.01 2.36 22.64
CA LEU A 112 -1.10 2.77 21.24
C LEU A 112 -2.49 2.54 20.65
N HIS A 113 -3.19 1.48 21.08
CA HIS A 113 -4.58 1.25 20.70
C HIS A 113 -5.60 2.18 21.37
N ARG A 114 -5.26 2.76 22.54
CA ARG A 114 -6.09 3.76 23.23
C ARG A 114 -5.93 5.16 22.65
N LEU A 115 -4.75 5.48 22.12
CA LEU A 115 -4.50 6.75 21.45
C LEU A 115 -5.28 6.78 20.11
N GLY A 116 -6.06 7.84 19.87
CA GLY A 116 -6.91 7.91 18.70
C GLY A 116 -6.21 8.48 17.46
N ALA A 117 -7.02 8.77 16.45
CA ALA A 117 -6.57 8.93 15.07
C ALA A 117 -5.59 10.10 14.86
N ARG A 118 -5.68 11.16 15.68
CA ARG A 118 -4.76 12.31 15.62
C ARG A 118 -3.31 11.90 15.91
N PHE A 119 -3.10 11.02 16.89
CA PHE A 119 -1.76 10.57 17.26
C PHE A 119 -1.11 9.76 16.13
N HIS A 120 -1.87 8.88 15.50
CA HIS A 120 -1.39 8.01 14.43
C HIS A 120 -1.21 8.74 13.10
N ALA A 121 -2.06 9.73 12.77
CA ALA A 121 -1.95 10.49 11.53
C ALA A 121 -0.71 11.42 11.47
N GLN A 122 -0.17 11.83 12.62
CA GLN A 122 0.95 12.77 12.72
C GLN A 122 2.33 12.08 12.81
N ARG A 123 2.37 10.75 12.86
CA ARG A 123 3.59 9.99 13.11
C ARG A 123 3.73 8.82 12.14
N GLU A 124 4.95 8.57 11.72
CA GLU A 124 5.28 7.36 10.97
C GLU A 124 5.16 6.13 11.86
N THR A 125 4.36 5.15 11.44
CA THR A 125 4.18 3.87 12.16
C THR A 125 5.50 3.19 12.49
N GLY A 126 6.47 3.23 11.56
CA GLY A 126 7.81 2.68 11.77
C GLY A 126 8.60 3.37 12.89
N ALA A 127 8.44 4.68 13.06
CA ALA A 127 9.09 5.42 14.15
C ALA A 127 8.50 5.02 15.51
N ILE A 128 7.17 4.88 15.61
CA ILE A 128 6.49 4.44 16.83
C ILE A 128 6.95 3.04 17.24
N VAL A 129 7.00 2.10 16.29
CA VAL A 129 7.46 0.71 16.55
C VAL A 129 8.90 0.71 17.07
N ARG A 130 9.79 1.48 16.43
CA ARG A 130 11.18 1.63 16.88
C ARG A 130 11.28 2.21 18.28
N ASP A 131 10.52 3.26 18.60
CA ASP A 131 10.53 3.89 19.92
C ASP A 131 10.06 2.91 21.02
N VAL A 132 9.03 2.09 20.74
CA VAL A 132 8.57 1.04 21.66
C VAL A 132 9.62 -0.05 21.86
N GLN A 133 10.21 -0.55 20.77
CA GLN A 133 11.21 -1.61 20.83
C GLN A 133 12.47 -1.14 21.55
N LYS A 134 13.08 -0.04 21.10
CA LYS A 134 14.29 0.53 21.70
C LYS A 134 14.06 0.98 23.13
N GLY A 135 12.93 1.58 23.45
CA GLY A 135 12.62 1.99 24.82
C GLY A 135 12.47 0.81 25.77
N ALA A 136 11.85 -0.29 25.33
CA ALA A 136 11.74 -1.49 26.15
C ALA A 136 13.09 -2.20 26.33
N ASP A 137 13.87 -2.31 25.25
CA ASP A 137 15.21 -2.90 25.29
C ASP A 137 16.17 -2.06 26.14
N GLY A 138 16.07 -0.72 26.04
CA GLY A 138 16.79 0.23 26.87
C GLY A 138 16.48 0.05 28.36
N LEU A 139 15.21 -0.17 28.73
CA LEU A 139 14.86 -0.46 30.13
C LEU A 139 15.52 -1.76 30.61
N GLY A 140 15.48 -2.81 29.79
CA GLY A 140 16.13 -4.08 30.08
C GLY A 140 17.64 -3.93 30.26
N PHE A 141 18.29 -3.18 29.37
CA PHE A 141 19.71 -2.85 29.47
C PHE A 141 20.04 -2.09 30.76
N LEU A 142 19.25 -1.08 31.14
CA LEU A 142 19.47 -0.31 32.36
C LEU A 142 19.35 -1.19 33.61
N LEU A 143 18.31 -2.03 33.67
CA LEU A 143 18.08 -2.94 34.78
C LEU A 143 19.22 -3.97 34.90
N GLY A 144 19.64 -4.55 33.77
CA GLY A 144 20.77 -5.48 33.73
C GLY A 144 22.08 -4.81 34.11
N THR A 145 22.38 -3.65 33.56
CA THR A 145 23.63 -2.91 33.81
C THR A 145 23.74 -2.45 35.26
N ALA A 146 22.64 -1.99 35.85
CA ALA A 146 22.60 -1.62 37.26
C ALA A 146 22.94 -2.81 38.17
N LEU A 147 22.34 -3.98 37.93
CA LEU A 147 22.48 -5.15 38.81
C LEU A 147 23.72 -6.02 38.51
N PHE A 148 24.13 -6.14 37.25
CA PHE A 148 25.21 -7.04 36.84
C PHE A 148 26.57 -6.38 36.81
N SER A 149 26.62 -5.05 36.59
CA SER A 149 27.87 -4.32 36.40
C SER A 149 28.08 -3.26 37.48
N VAL A 150 27.17 -2.29 37.62
CA VAL A 150 27.41 -1.11 38.48
C VAL A 150 27.37 -1.47 39.97
N LEU A 151 26.27 -2.08 40.43
CA LEU A 151 26.09 -2.40 41.85
C LEU A 151 27.16 -3.39 42.37
N PRO A 152 27.49 -4.50 41.67
CA PRO A 152 28.54 -5.41 42.10
C PRO A 152 29.92 -4.75 42.09
N THR A 153 30.21 -3.88 41.11
CA THR A 153 31.48 -3.15 41.06
C THR A 153 31.60 -2.19 42.24
N VAL A 154 30.57 -1.40 42.54
CA VAL A 154 30.58 -0.48 43.68
C VAL A 154 30.74 -1.25 44.99
N PHE A 155 30.05 -2.38 45.14
CA PHE A 155 30.20 -3.26 46.30
C PHE A 155 31.62 -3.81 46.42
N GLU A 156 32.17 -4.36 45.34
CA GLU A 156 33.52 -4.93 45.28
C GLU A 156 34.60 -3.89 45.60
N ILE A 157 34.54 -2.71 44.98
CA ILE A 157 35.43 -1.58 45.28
C ILE A 157 35.30 -1.18 46.76
N GLY A 158 34.07 -1.08 47.28
CA GLY A 158 33.81 -0.71 48.67
C GLY A 158 34.43 -1.69 49.67
N VAL A 159 34.29 -3.00 49.42
CA VAL A 159 34.90 -4.05 50.27
C VAL A 159 36.43 -4.00 50.17
N VAL A 160 37.00 -3.90 48.97
CA VAL A 160 38.46 -3.84 48.80
C VAL A 160 39.06 -2.61 49.48
N VAL A 161 38.46 -1.42 49.30
CA VAL A 161 38.90 -0.18 49.96
C VAL A 161 38.80 -0.31 51.49
N ALA A 162 37.73 -0.92 52.01
CA ALA A 162 37.58 -1.17 53.45
C ALA A 162 38.66 -2.12 54.00
N ILE A 163 39.01 -3.18 53.27
CA ILE A 163 40.09 -4.10 53.65
C ILE A 163 41.44 -3.37 53.64
N VAL A 164 41.74 -2.61 52.58
CA VAL A 164 43.02 -1.90 52.48
C VAL A 164 43.17 -0.84 53.56
N ALA A 165 42.12 -0.06 53.83
CA ALA A 165 42.14 0.99 54.84
C ALA A 165 42.22 0.47 56.29
N SER A 166 41.80 -0.78 56.54
CA SER A 166 41.84 -1.38 57.88
C SER A 166 43.15 -2.12 58.17
N HIS A 167 43.84 -2.65 57.16
CA HIS A 167 45.01 -3.53 57.34
C HIS A 167 46.35 -2.93 56.88
N TYR A 168 46.34 -1.82 56.13
CA TYR A 168 47.55 -1.21 55.58
C TYR A 168 47.60 0.31 55.85
N ASP A 169 48.79 0.90 55.66
CA ASP A 169 48.99 2.33 55.85
C ASP A 169 48.11 3.17 54.90
N SER A 170 47.68 4.32 55.40
CA SER A 170 46.94 5.36 54.68
C SER A 170 47.58 5.77 53.35
N ALA A 171 48.90 5.63 53.22
CA ALA A 171 49.63 5.85 51.96
C ALA A 171 49.12 4.98 50.81
N PHE A 172 48.73 3.72 51.06
CA PHE A 172 48.13 2.85 50.02
C PHE A 172 46.75 3.35 49.59
N VAL A 173 45.92 3.76 50.56
CA VAL A 173 44.59 4.30 50.30
C VAL A 173 44.69 5.60 49.49
N LEU A 174 45.65 6.46 49.81
CA LEU A 174 45.92 7.69 49.06
C LEU A 174 46.46 7.43 47.65
N ALA A 175 47.37 6.46 47.48
CA ALA A 175 47.90 6.09 46.17
C ALA A 175 46.82 5.50 45.26
N ILE A 176 45.99 4.60 45.80
CA ILE A 176 44.82 4.04 45.11
C ILE A 176 43.84 5.18 44.80
N GLY A 177 43.38 5.94 45.80
CA GLY A 177 42.45 7.06 45.63
C GLY A 177 42.91 8.11 44.62
N GLY A 178 44.21 8.44 44.62
CA GLY A 178 44.82 9.34 43.64
C GLY A 178 44.80 8.76 42.22
N THR A 179 45.09 7.47 42.06
CA THR A 179 44.95 6.76 40.79
C THR A 179 43.51 6.81 40.28
N PHE A 180 42.52 6.57 41.15
CA PHE A 180 41.10 6.68 40.81
C PHE A 180 40.69 8.10 40.39
N ALA A 181 41.15 9.11 41.11
CA ALA A 181 40.88 10.51 40.78
C ALA A 181 41.47 10.90 39.41
N CYS A 182 42.73 10.52 39.14
CA CYS A 182 43.37 10.72 37.85
C CYS A 182 42.64 9.98 36.73
N TYR A 183 42.23 8.73 36.97
CA TYR A 183 41.49 7.93 36.01
C TYR A 183 40.13 8.56 35.66
N ALA A 184 39.38 8.98 36.68
CA ALA A 184 38.08 9.62 36.51
C ALA A 184 38.19 10.96 35.78
N ALA A 185 39.19 11.79 36.12
CA ALA A 185 39.45 13.06 35.46
C ALA A 185 39.82 12.87 33.98
N TRP A 186 40.75 11.95 33.68
CA TRP A 186 41.13 11.62 32.30
C TRP A 186 39.93 11.15 31.49
N THR A 187 39.16 10.22 32.05
CA THR A 187 37.97 9.66 31.43
C THR A 187 36.93 10.73 31.13
N ALA A 188 36.65 11.62 32.08
CA ALA A 188 35.66 12.68 31.91
C ALA A 188 36.05 13.68 30.81
N ILE A 189 37.31 14.11 30.77
CA ILE A 189 37.81 15.09 29.78
C ILE A 189 37.72 14.50 28.36
N TYR A 190 38.25 13.30 28.16
CA TYR A 190 38.29 12.68 26.83
C TYR A 190 36.92 12.18 26.37
N THR A 191 36.07 11.73 27.29
CA THR A 191 34.67 11.38 26.95
C THR A 191 33.89 12.59 26.45
N ARG A 192 34.06 13.76 27.09
CA ARG A 192 33.45 15.02 26.63
C ARG A 192 33.94 15.43 25.24
N ARG A 193 35.24 15.30 24.97
CA ARG A 193 35.82 15.57 23.64
C ARG A 193 35.29 14.59 22.58
N ARG A 194 35.23 13.30 22.91
CA ARG A 194 34.73 12.24 22.02
C ARG A 194 33.26 12.45 21.62
N LEU A 195 32.45 13.04 22.50
CA LEU A 195 31.02 13.24 22.27
C LEU A 195 30.72 14.01 20.97
N ALA A 196 31.56 14.97 20.58
CA ALA A 196 31.39 15.71 19.33
C ALA A 196 31.51 14.79 18.10
N PHE A 197 32.52 13.92 18.06
CA PHE A 197 32.70 12.95 16.98
C PHE A 197 31.59 11.89 16.96
N GLN A 198 31.17 11.41 18.13
CA GLN A 198 30.07 10.47 18.24
C GLN A 198 28.76 11.06 17.67
N ARG A 199 28.46 12.34 17.94
CA ARG A 199 27.27 13.01 17.37
C ARG A 199 27.34 13.12 15.85
N ALA A 200 28.51 13.45 15.30
CA ALA A 200 28.70 13.52 13.84
C ALA A 200 28.48 12.14 13.18
N VAL A 201 29.01 11.08 13.78
CA VAL A 201 28.77 9.69 13.32
C VAL A 201 27.28 9.37 13.33
N ASN A 202 26.58 9.59 14.45
CA ASN A 202 25.15 9.28 14.57
C ASN A 202 24.30 10.07 13.55
N MET A 203 24.66 11.32 13.27
CA MET A 203 23.96 12.14 12.27
C MET A 203 24.14 11.60 10.84
N LEU A 204 25.37 11.26 10.46
CA LEU A 204 25.67 10.72 9.12
C LEU A 204 25.10 9.32 8.92
N GLU A 205 25.09 8.49 9.99
CA GLU A 205 24.46 7.17 10.00
C GLU A 205 22.95 7.28 9.78
N ALA A 206 22.27 8.19 10.49
CA ALA A 206 20.85 8.45 10.27
C ALA A 206 20.54 8.97 8.86
N GLN A 207 21.41 9.79 8.27
CA GLN A 207 21.25 10.25 6.88
C GLN A 207 21.43 9.10 5.87
N ALA A 208 22.40 8.21 6.08
CA ALA A 208 22.62 7.04 5.25
C ALA A 208 21.43 6.06 5.31
N ASP A 209 20.96 5.74 6.53
CA ASP A 209 19.79 4.89 6.76
C ASP A 209 18.54 5.50 6.10
N GLY A 210 18.34 6.81 6.26
CA GLY A 210 17.23 7.53 5.63
C GLY A 210 17.25 7.40 4.10
N ARG A 211 18.41 7.54 3.47
CA ARG A 211 18.56 7.36 2.01
C ARG A 211 18.32 5.93 1.55
N LEU A 212 18.79 4.94 2.31
CA LEU A 212 18.54 3.53 2.01
C LEU A 212 17.04 3.21 2.03
N VAL A 213 16.34 3.64 3.09
CA VAL A 213 14.89 3.43 3.20
C VAL A 213 14.15 4.15 2.07
N ASP A 214 14.48 5.41 1.79
CA ASP A 214 13.84 6.20 0.72
C ASP A 214 14.04 5.55 -0.67
N SER A 215 15.24 5.08 -0.99
CA SER A 215 15.53 4.41 -2.25
C SER A 215 14.82 3.06 -2.39
N LEU A 216 14.74 2.26 -1.30
CA LEU A 216 14.05 0.96 -1.32
C LEU A 216 12.53 1.10 -1.36
N LEU A 217 11.96 2.11 -0.68
CA LEU A 217 10.53 2.42 -0.79
C LEU A 217 10.15 2.87 -2.20
N ASN A 218 11.07 3.55 -2.89
CA ASN A 218 10.91 4.02 -4.27
C ASN A 218 11.61 3.11 -5.29
N GLN A 219 11.79 1.82 -4.99
CA GLN A 219 12.59 0.94 -5.83
C GLN A 219 12.02 0.82 -7.26
N ASP A 220 10.70 0.79 -7.41
CA ASP A 220 10.07 0.77 -8.74
C ASP A 220 10.39 2.04 -9.53
N THR A 221 10.34 3.21 -8.89
CA THR A 221 10.73 4.50 -9.50
C THR A 221 12.20 4.46 -9.94
N VAL A 222 13.11 4.02 -9.06
CA VAL A 222 14.53 3.91 -9.40
C VAL A 222 14.73 2.99 -10.61
N LYS A 223 13.96 1.90 -10.71
CA LYS A 223 13.99 0.97 -11.85
C LYS A 223 13.37 1.56 -13.11
N TYR A 224 12.21 2.20 -13.02
CA TYR A 224 11.55 2.85 -14.16
C TYR A 224 12.43 3.92 -14.81
N PHE A 225 13.17 4.68 -14.00
CA PHE A 225 14.08 5.71 -14.49
C PHE A 225 15.53 5.22 -14.68
N SER A 226 15.83 3.94 -14.40
CA SER A 226 17.18 3.34 -14.53
C SER A 226 18.27 4.16 -13.81
N THR A 227 17.97 4.67 -12.61
CA THR A 227 18.83 5.58 -11.84
C THR A 227 19.61 4.89 -10.71
N GLU A 228 19.80 3.57 -10.74
CA GLU A 228 20.44 2.82 -9.65
C GLU A 228 21.84 3.35 -9.31
N GLN A 229 22.66 3.62 -10.35
CA GLN A 229 24.02 4.14 -10.15
C GLN A 229 24.00 5.55 -9.53
N HIS A 230 22.98 6.36 -9.81
CA HIS A 230 22.83 7.67 -9.22
C HIS A 230 22.59 7.58 -7.71
N GLU A 231 21.65 6.72 -7.29
CA GLU A 231 21.38 6.51 -5.85
C GLU A 231 22.59 5.90 -5.13
N VAL A 232 23.33 4.98 -5.76
CA VAL A 232 24.58 4.45 -5.19
C VAL A 232 25.62 5.55 -5.00
N MET A 233 25.81 6.44 -5.98
CA MET A 233 26.76 7.56 -5.86
C MET A 233 26.34 8.57 -4.81
N ARG A 234 25.04 8.84 -4.70
CA ARG A 234 24.46 9.71 -3.69
C ARG A 234 24.68 9.13 -2.28
N LEU A 235 24.48 7.82 -2.09
CA LEU A 235 24.78 7.16 -0.82
C LEU A 235 26.29 7.17 -0.51
N ARG A 236 27.13 6.89 -1.50
CA ARG A 236 28.60 6.90 -1.36
C ARG A 236 29.10 8.24 -0.80
N GLY A 237 28.59 9.37 -1.28
CA GLY A 237 29.00 10.68 -0.75
C GLY A 237 28.79 10.86 0.76
N VAL A 238 27.70 10.31 1.32
CA VAL A 238 27.45 10.33 2.77
C VAL A 238 28.35 9.34 3.49
N LEU A 239 28.58 8.16 2.89
CA LEU A 239 29.44 7.14 3.46
C LEU A 239 30.90 7.58 3.55
N ASP A 240 31.40 8.37 2.59
CA ASP A 240 32.76 8.91 2.62
C ASP A 240 32.97 9.83 3.83
N GLU A 241 32.01 10.73 4.11
CA GLU A 241 32.02 11.57 5.32
C GLU A 241 31.87 10.72 6.59
N TRP A 242 31.01 9.69 6.55
CA TRP A 242 30.80 8.78 7.67
C TRP A 242 32.09 8.02 8.02
N VAL A 243 32.86 7.56 7.04
CA VAL A 243 34.16 6.89 7.27
C VAL A 243 35.13 7.82 7.99
N LEU A 244 35.24 9.08 7.56
CA LEU A 244 36.10 10.08 8.20
C LEU A 244 35.68 10.34 9.65
N ALA A 245 34.38 10.57 9.87
CA ALA A 245 33.82 10.79 11.21
C ALA A 245 34.00 9.57 12.13
N ARG A 246 33.77 8.35 11.61
CA ARG A 246 33.92 7.11 12.36
C ARG A 246 35.37 6.85 12.73
N THR A 247 36.30 7.13 11.81
CA THR A 247 37.74 7.01 12.05
C THR A 247 38.20 8.00 13.12
N ALA A 248 37.74 9.25 13.07
CA ALA A 248 38.03 10.26 14.10
C ALA A 248 37.49 9.84 15.48
N ASN A 249 36.26 9.31 15.53
CA ASN A 249 35.67 8.77 16.76
C ASN A 249 36.46 7.57 17.31
N GLN A 250 36.95 6.68 16.43
CA GLN A 250 37.78 5.55 16.82
C GLN A 250 39.14 6.01 17.37
N ARG A 251 39.81 6.97 16.71
CA ARG A 251 41.06 7.56 17.23
C ARG A 251 40.88 8.18 18.61
N ALA A 252 39.77 8.90 18.82
CA ALA A 252 39.43 9.47 20.12
C ALA A 252 39.19 8.40 21.20
N LEU A 253 38.56 7.27 20.85
CA LEU A 253 38.38 6.13 21.75
C LEU A 253 39.71 5.47 22.10
N THR A 254 40.59 5.26 21.11
CA THR A 254 41.92 4.69 21.34
C THR A 254 42.76 5.59 22.26
N ALA A 255 42.75 6.92 22.05
CA ALA A 255 43.46 7.85 22.91
C ALA A 255 42.94 7.82 24.37
N LEU A 256 41.63 7.64 24.56
CA LEU A 256 41.03 7.43 25.87
C LEU A 256 41.58 6.16 26.54
N HIS A 257 41.52 5.01 25.86
CA HIS A 257 41.96 3.71 26.41
C HIS A 257 43.47 3.68 26.71
N VAL A 258 44.29 4.26 25.83
CA VAL A 258 45.75 4.33 26.04
C VAL A 258 46.07 5.17 27.28
N GLY A 259 45.43 6.32 27.44
CA GLY A 259 45.64 7.15 28.63
C GLY A 259 45.10 6.51 29.91
N GLN A 260 43.94 5.85 29.87
CA GLN A 260 43.43 5.06 31.00
C GLN A 260 44.40 3.96 31.42
N SER A 261 44.93 3.20 30.45
CA SER A 261 45.93 2.16 30.69
C SER A 261 47.22 2.74 31.28
N GLY A 262 47.66 3.91 30.81
CA GLY A 262 48.81 4.63 31.35
C GLY A 262 48.61 5.06 32.82
N VAL A 263 47.43 5.58 33.17
CA VAL A 263 47.09 5.95 34.55
C VAL A 263 47.07 4.72 35.46
N VAL A 264 46.45 3.62 35.02
CA VAL A 264 46.42 2.36 35.80
C VAL A 264 47.83 1.80 36.00
N ALA A 265 48.65 1.76 34.95
CA ALA A 265 50.03 1.28 35.04
C ALA A 265 50.88 2.14 36.01
N ALA A 266 50.72 3.46 35.98
CA ALA A 266 51.39 4.37 36.91
C ALA A 266 50.91 4.15 38.36
N GLY A 267 49.61 3.92 38.57
CA GLY A 267 49.04 3.60 39.87
C GLY A 267 49.55 2.28 40.45
N ILE A 268 49.59 1.22 39.62
CA ILE A 268 50.18 -0.07 39.98
C ILE A 268 51.65 0.11 40.33
N ALA A 269 52.42 0.83 39.52
CA ALA A 269 53.83 1.09 39.81
C ALA A 269 54.02 1.82 41.15
N ALA A 270 53.23 2.86 41.43
CA ALA A 270 53.31 3.61 42.68
C ALA A 270 53.00 2.72 43.91
N VAL A 271 51.92 1.92 43.82
CA VAL A 271 51.53 1.00 44.89
C VAL A 271 52.55 -0.13 45.06
N MET A 272 53.11 -0.65 43.98
CA MET A 272 54.15 -1.68 44.01
C MET A 272 55.45 -1.17 44.63
N VAL A 273 55.88 0.07 44.31
CA VAL A 273 57.08 0.68 44.93
C VAL A 273 56.87 0.84 46.44
N LEU A 274 55.68 1.29 46.87
CA LEU A 274 55.34 1.42 48.29
C LEU A 274 55.31 0.05 48.99
N ALA A 275 54.70 -0.95 48.37
CA ALA A 275 54.63 -2.30 48.91
C ALA A 275 56.02 -2.95 49.01
N VAL A 276 56.87 -2.83 47.98
CA VAL A 276 58.25 -3.33 48.02
C VAL A 276 59.06 -2.65 49.11
N HIS A 277 58.94 -1.33 49.27
CA HIS A 277 59.60 -0.63 50.38
C HIS A 277 59.15 -1.16 51.75
N ASN A 278 57.85 -1.39 51.94
CA ASN A 278 57.30 -1.91 53.19
C ASN A 278 57.65 -3.39 53.45
N VAL A 279 57.87 -4.19 52.39
CA VAL A 279 58.40 -5.55 52.53
C VAL A 279 59.88 -5.52 52.95
N LEU A 280 60.69 -4.63 52.36
CA LEU A 280 62.10 -4.48 52.71
C LEU A 280 62.31 -3.96 54.14
N THR A 281 61.39 -3.14 54.67
CA THR A 281 61.41 -2.66 56.05
C THR A 281 60.75 -3.63 57.05
N GLY A 282 60.21 -4.76 56.58
CA GLY A 282 59.56 -5.78 57.41
C GLY A 282 58.15 -5.43 57.89
N ALA A 283 57.57 -4.32 57.40
CA ALA A 283 56.20 -3.91 57.72
C ALA A 283 55.12 -4.73 56.97
N MET A 284 55.50 -5.44 55.90
CA MET A 284 54.62 -6.28 55.07
C MET A 284 55.29 -7.60 54.68
N THR A 285 54.49 -8.63 54.44
CA THR A 285 54.94 -9.94 53.92
C THR A 285 54.99 -9.97 52.38
N ILE A 286 55.59 -11.02 51.80
CA ILE A 286 55.55 -11.23 50.34
C ILE A 286 54.11 -11.53 49.88
N GLY A 287 53.31 -12.23 50.68
CA GLY A 287 51.89 -12.43 50.39
C GLY A 287 51.09 -11.12 50.41
N ASP A 288 51.41 -10.15 51.28
CA ASP A 288 50.80 -8.82 51.27
C ASP A 288 51.07 -8.04 49.98
N LEU A 289 52.28 -8.14 49.44
CA LEU A 289 52.63 -7.55 48.15
C LEU A 289 51.72 -8.11 47.03
N VAL A 290 51.52 -9.43 47.01
CA VAL A 290 50.66 -10.09 46.01
C VAL A 290 49.19 -9.74 46.22
N LEU A 291 48.73 -9.63 47.47
CA LEU A 291 47.37 -9.21 47.80
C LEU A 291 47.07 -7.82 47.25
N ILE A 292 47.91 -6.84 47.57
CA ILE A 292 47.70 -5.45 47.14
C ILE A 292 47.77 -5.35 45.62
N ASN A 293 48.70 -6.05 44.97
CA ASN A 293 48.79 -6.10 43.51
C ASN A 293 47.51 -6.70 42.88
N ALA A 294 46.99 -7.79 43.44
CA ALA A 294 45.75 -8.41 42.96
C ALA A 294 44.55 -7.46 43.15
N TYR A 295 44.42 -6.80 44.30
CA TYR A 295 43.35 -5.86 44.57
C TYR A 295 43.38 -4.62 43.67
N ILE A 296 44.55 -4.01 43.43
CA ILE A 296 44.59 -2.84 42.53
C ILE A 296 44.19 -3.22 41.09
N ILE A 297 44.60 -4.40 40.61
CA ILE A 297 44.21 -4.90 39.28
C ILE A 297 42.70 -5.18 39.25
N GLN A 298 42.17 -5.85 40.27
CA GLN A 298 40.76 -6.21 40.40
C GLN A 298 39.85 -4.98 40.44
N VAL A 299 40.24 -3.93 41.16
CA VAL A 299 39.45 -2.69 41.28
C VAL A 299 39.57 -1.82 40.02
N CYS A 300 40.71 -1.86 39.32
CA CYS A 300 40.89 -1.13 38.05
C CYS A 300 40.21 -1.81 36.85
N ALA A 301 40.09 -3.13 36.82
CA ALA A 301 39.57 -3.86 35.65
C ALA A 301 38.13 -3.47 35.25
N PRO A 302 37.14 -3.38 36.17
CA PRO A 302 35.77 -2.97 35.85
C PRO A 302 35.67 -1.53 35.32
N LEU A 303 36.57 -0.64 35.75
CA LEU A 303 36.54 0.77 35.35
C LEU A 303 36.62 0.97 33.83
N ASN A 304 37.39 0.12 33.15
CA ASN A 304 37.54 0.17 31.70
C ASN A 304 36.21 -0.04 30.98
N THR A 305 35.30 -0.82 31.56
CA THR A 305 33.96 -1.07 31.03
C THR A 305 32.94 0.00 31.45
N LEU A 306 33.18 0.69 32.57
CA LEU A 306 32.26 1.69 33.13
C LEU A 306 32.01 2.86 32.19
N GLY A 307 33.03 3.29 31.43
CA GLY A 307 32.91 4.38 30.46
C GLY A 307 31.97 4.05 29.28
N PHE A 308 31.95 2.78 28.86
CA PHE A 308 30.98 2.27 27.88
C PHE A 308 29.59 2.18 28.51
N VAL A 309 29.47 1.53 29.67
CA VAL A 309 28.25 1.39 30.46
C VAL A 309 27.56 2.74 30.70
N PHE A 310 28.31 3.78 31.04
CA PHE A 310 27.74 5.10 31.29
C PHE A 310 27.13 5.72 30.02
N ARG A 311 27.78 5.58 28.86
CA ARG A 311 27.23 6.10 27.60
C ARG A 311 25.98 5.32 27.18
N GLU A 312 26.09 4.00 27.17
CA GLU A 312 24.99 3.12 26.78
C GLU A 312 23.77 3.30 27.71
N ALA A 313 24.01 3.51 29.01
CA ALA A 313 22.95 3.83 29.95
C ALA A 313 22.29 5.19 29.66
N ASN A 314 23.05 6.20 29.24
CA ASN A 314 22.46 7.48 28.84
C ASN A 314 21.62 7.36 27.56
N ASP A 315 22.08 6.59 26.57
CA ASP A 315 21.34 6.35 25.33
C ASP A 315 20.05 5.55 25.61
N ALA A 316 20.15 4.48 26.40
CA ALA A 316 19.00 3.71 26.87
C ALA A 316 18.01 4.57 27.67
N LEU A 317 18.48 5.49 28.50
CA LEU A 317 17.61 6.43 29.21
C LEU A 317 16.83 7.33 28.25
N VAL A 318 17.43 7.80 27.15
CA VAL A 318 16.74 8.62 26.14
C VAL A 318 15.66 7.81 25.43
N ASP A 319 15.96 6.56 25.05
CA ASP A 319 14.98 5.69 24.40
C ASP A 319 13.82 5.33 25.34
N VAL A 320 14.12 5.06 26.62
CA VAL A 320 13.09 4.89 27.66
C VAL A 320 12.28 6.18 27.85
N GLU A 321 12.91 7.36 27.85
CA GLU A 321 12.21 8.65 27.94
C GLU A 321 11.22 8.83 26.76
N ARG A 322 11.57 8.42 25.54
CA ARG A 322 10.65 8.45 24.38
C ARG A 322 9.46 7.51 24.56
N LEU A 323 9.70 6.27 24.99
CA LEU A 323 8.64 5.30 25.25
C LEU A 323 7.69 5.76 26.35
N PHE A 324 8.24 6.28 27.47
CA PHE A 324 7.41 6.87 28.52
C PHE A 324 6.70 8.14 28.06
N GLY A 325 7.27 8.87 27.10
CA GLY A 325 6.58 9.92 26.36
C GLY A 325 5.27 9.41 25.77
N ILE A 326 5.30 8.28 25.04
CA ILE A 326 4.10 7.63 24.47
C ILE A 326 3.14 7.15 25.58
N LEU A 327 3.66 6.48 26.60
CA LEU A 327 2.84 5.98 27.73
C LEU A 327 2.17 7.09 28.55
N SER A 328 2.74 8.30 28.53
CA SER A 328 2.23 9.46 29.25
C SER A 328 1.19 10.27 28.47
N VAL A 329 1.09 10.07 27.15
CA VAL A 329 0.05 10.74 26.34
C VAL A 329 -1.30 10.26 26.83
N ARG A 330 -2.12 11.19 27.32
CA ARG A 330 -3.53 10.93 27.63
C ARG A 330 -4.37 11.22 26.40
N GLY A 331 -5.34 10.37 26.14
CA GLY A 331 -6.32 10.64 25.10
C GLY A 331 -7.20 11.84 25.46
N THR A 332 -7.78 12.46 24.46
CA THR A 332 -8.79 13.52 24.61
C THR A 332 -10.13 12.87 25.00
N PRO A 333 -10.71 13.17 26.18
CA PRO A 333 -11.99 12.60 26.59
C PRO A 333 -13.12 12.92 25.61
N GLY A 334 -13.92 11.91 25.28
CA GLY A 334 -14.98 11.97 24.27
C GLY A 334 -14.50 11.78 22.83
N GLU A 335 -13.18 11.76 22.57
CA GLU A 335 -12.58 11.49 21.26
C GLU A 335 -11.79 10.18 21.34
N ASP A 336 -10.62 10.21 21.98
CA ASP A 336 -9.73 9.07 22.15
C ASP A 336 -10.19 8.15 23.31
N GLU A 337 -10.68 8.74 24.40
CA GLU A 337 -11.16 8.04 25.59
C GLU A 337 -12.66 8.27 25.79
N ASP A 338 -13.34 7.37 26.51
CA ASP A 338 -14.73 7.59 26.89
C ASP A 338 -14.83 8.69 27.95
N MET A 339 -15.88 9.52 27.86
CA MET A 339 -16.12 10.53 28.88
C MET A 339 -16.45 9.89 30.24
N PRO A 340 -16.08 10.52 31.37
CA PRO A 340 -16.57 10.09 32.68
C PRO A 340 -18.11 10.04 32.68
N GLY A 341 -18.68 8.86 32.99
CA GLY A 341 -20.13 8.65 32.94
C GLY A 341 -20.68 8.29 31.56
N ALA A 342 -19.84 7.90 30.60
CA ALA A 342 -20.31 7.37 29.32
C ALA A 342 -21.19 6.13 29.51
N HIS A 343 -22.27 6.04 28.73
CA HIS A 343 -23.24 4.94 28.78
C HIS A 343 -23.18 4.08 27.52
N THR A 344 -23.63 2.83 27.63
CA THR A 344 -23.76 1.95 26.47
C THR A 344 -24.81 2.51 25.50
N LEU A 345 -24.44 2.68 24.23
CA LEU A 345 -25.35 3.13 23.18
C LEU A 345 -26.43 2.07 22.95
N VAL A 346 -27.70 2.46 23.03
CA VAL A 346 -28.84 1.57 22.76
C VAL A 346 -29.44 1.93 21.41
N VAL A 347 -29.18 1.13 20.38
CA VAL A 347 -29.72 1.35 19.03
C VAL A 347 -31.01 0.55 18.84
N ARG A 348 -32.12 1.25 18.65
CA ARG A 348 -33.46 0.71 18.41
C ARG A 348 -33.75 0.67 16.92
N GLU A 349 -33.89 1.85 16.32
CA GLU A 349 -34.29 2.05 14.93
C GLU A 349 -33.08 2.39 14.05
N GLY A 350 -32.04 3.02 14.62
CA GLY A 350 -30.80 3.35 13.92
C GLY A 350 -30.84 4.67 13.17
N GLU A 351 -31.62 5.66 13.62
CA GLU A 351 -31.57 7.02 13.08
C GLU A 351 -30.19 7.64 13.33
N VAL A 352 -29.59 8.27 12.32
CA VAL A 352 -28.33 9.02 12.47
C VAL A 352 -28.57 10.49 12.13
N ALA A 353 -28.26 11.40 13.06
CA ALA A 353 -28.48 12.83 12.89
C ALA A 353 -27.18 13.63 13.08
N PHE A 354 -26.83 14.45 12.08
CA PHE A 354 -25.80 15.47 12.16
C PHE A 354 -26.49 16.82 12.36
N ARG A 355 -26.08 17.59 13.38
CA ARG A 355 -26.68 18.88 13.73
C ARG A 355 -25.61 19.96 13.82
N HIS A 356 -25.59 20.87 12.84
CA HIS A 356 -24.71 22.04 12.76
C HIS A 356 -23.23 21.70 12.99
N VAL A 357 -22.74 20.65 12.32
CA VAL A 357 -21.40 20.11 12.53
C VAL A 357 -20.36 20.93 11.78
N ASP A 358 -19.44 21.55 12.53
CA ASP A 358 -18.20 22.14 12.01
C ASP A 358 -17.01 21.25 12.40
N PHE A 359 -16.05 21.07 11.49
CA PHE A 359 -14.87 20.24 11.78
C PHE A 359 -13.64 20.64 10.96
N GLY A 360 -12.45 20.43 11.52
CA GLY A 360 -11.16 20.49 10.83
C GLY A 360 -10.13 19.59 11.51
N TYR A 361 -9.23 18.99 10.72
CA TYR A 361 -8.15 18.16 11.27
C TYR A 361 -7.16 19.01 12.07
N ASP A 362 -6.89 20.24 11.64
CA ASP A 362 -6.11 21.22 12.37
C ASP A 362 -6.96 22.46 12.64
N ALA A 363 -6.79 23.09 13.80
CA ALA A 363 -7.57 24.26 14.20
C ALA A 363 -7.46 25.44 13.20
N GLY A 364 -6.35 25.51 12.44
CA GLY A 364 -6.13 26.53 11.41
C GLY A 364 -6.68 26.20 10.03
N ARG A 365 -7.26 25.01 9.83
CA ARG A 365 -7.78 24.53 8.53
C ARG A 365 -9.15 23.86 8.72
N PRO A 366 -10.23 24.64 8.84
CA PRO A 366 -11.57 24.08 8.87
C PRO A 366 -11.86 23.37 7.53
N LEU A 367 -12.56 22.25 7.61
CA LEU A 367 -12.87 21.37 6.49
C LEU A 367 -14.38 21.21 6.26
N LEU A 368 -15.14 21.04 7.34
CA LEU A 368 -16.60 20.94 7.30
C LEU A 368 -17.22 22.18 7.95
N HIS A 369 -18.29 22.67 7.34
CA HIS A 369 -18.98 23.89 7.71
C HIS A 369 -20.48 23.64 7.79
N ASP A 370 -21.05 23.78 8.99
CA ASP A 370 -22.49 23.71 9.28
C ASP A 370 -23.21 22.50 8.66
N ILE A 371 -22.62 21.31 8.76
CA ILE A 371 -23.20 20.09 8.21
C ILE A 371 -24.41 19.66 9.05
N SER A 372 -25.59 19.62 8.42
CA SER A 372 -26.85 19.21 9.05
C SER A 372 -27.67 18.30 8.14
N PHE A 373 -27.95 17.08 8.58
CA PHE A 373 -28.84 16.14 7.90
C PHE A 373 -29.30 15.02 8.85
N THR A 374 -30.32 14.26 8.45
CA THR A 374 -30.79 13.08 9.19
C THR A 374 -30.94 11.89 8.25
N ALA A 375 -30.30 10.78 8.57
CA ALA A 375 -30.52 9.47 7.97
C ALA A 375 -31.59 8.74 8.78
N ALA A 376 -32.81 8.70 8.24
CA ALA A 376 -33.95 8.06 8.88
C ALA A 376 -33.76 6.53 8.98
N PRO A 377 -34.39 5.87 9.97
CA PRO A 377 -34.33 4.42 10.14
C PRO A 377 -34.62 3.63 8.87
N GLY A 378 -33.73 2.69 8.53
CA GLY A 378 -33.91 1.79 7.38
C GLY A 378 -33.82 2.47 6.01
N ARG A 379 -33.44 3.75 5.94
CA ARG A 379 -33.28 4.52 4.71
C ARG A 379 -31.83 4.62 4.30
N THR A 380 -31.61 4.78 3.00
CA THR A 380 -30.28 4.96 2.42
C THR A 380 -30.03 6.44 2.14
N VAL A 381 -29.02 7.01 2.78
CA VAL A 381 -28.50 8.35 2.50
C VAL A 381 -27.21 8.22 1.71
N ALA A 382 -27.18 8.81 0.53
CA ALA A 382 -25.98 8.90 -0.29
C ALA A 382 -25.27 10.25 -0.10
N VAL A 383 -23.95 10.25 -0.12
CA VAL A 383 -23.11 11.46 -0.04
C VAL A 383 -22.22 11.51 -1.27
N VAL A 384 -22.32 12.59 -2.04
CA VAL A 384 -21.59 12.79 -3.30
C VAL A 384 -20.97 14.17 -3.37
N GLY A 385 -19.98 14.35 -4.25
CA GLY A 385 -19.29 15.61 -4.44
C GLY A 385 -17.85 15.42 -4.90
N GLY A 386 -17.19 16.50 -5.30
CA GLY A 386 -15.80 16.47 -5.78
C GLY A 386 -14.79 15.94 -4.75
N SER A 387 -13.56 15.69 -5.21
CA SER A 387 -12.44 15.37 -4.31
C SER A 387 -12.22 16.51 -3.31
N GLY A 388 -11.90 16.17 -2.06
CA GLY A 388 -11.69 17.16 -1.00
C GLY A 388 -12.95 17.81 -0.42
N SER A 389 -14.17 17.43 -0.84
CA SER A 389 -15.41 18.02 -0.30
C SER A 389 -15.73 17.61 1.15
N GLY A 390 -15.00 16.65 1.73
CA GLY A 390 -15.13 16.23 3.14
C GLY A 390 -15.97 14.99 3.41
N LYS A 391 -16.38 14.23 2.37
CA LYS A 391 -17.24 13.03 2.48
C LYS A 391 -16.68 11.99 3.47
N SER A 392 -15.45 11.53 3.28
CA SER A 392 -14.81 10.51 4.14
C SER A 392 -14.62 11.00 5.59
N THR A 393 -14.57 12.32 5.80
CA THR A 393 -14.52 12.91 7.14
C THR A 393 -15.85 12.70 7.90
N LEU A 394 -17.00 12.69 7.23
CA LEU A 394 -18.28 12.38 7.88
C LEU A 394 -18.28 10.98 8.50
N ILE A 395 -17.73 9.99 7.80
CA ILE A 395 -17.57 8.63 8.31
C ILE A 395 -16.66 8.63 9.54
N ARG A 396 -15.50 9.31 9.45
CA ARG A 396 -14.55 9.38 10.57
C ARG A 396 -15.17 10.02 11.82
N LEU A 397 -16.03 11.03 11.65
CA LEU A 397 -16.78 11.64 12.74
C LEU A 397 -17.86 10.71 13.31
N LEU A 398 -18.58 9.98 12.46
CA LEU A 398 -19.60 9.01 12.88
C LEU A 398 -18.99 7.87 13.73
N PHE A 399 -17.80 7.39 13.35
CA PHE A 399 -17.03 6.41 14.12
C PHE A 399 -16.33 6.98 15.37
N ARG A 400 -16.49 8.29 15.61
CA ARG A 400 -15.83 9.06 16.67
C ARG A 400 -14.31 8.89 16.67
N PHE A 401 -13.70 8.87 15.49
CA PHE A 401 -12.24 9.02 15.38
C PHE A 401 -11.78 10.45 15.65
N TYR A 402 -12.70 11.40 15.45
CA TYR A 402 -12.51 12.80 15.81
C TYR A 402 -13.81 13.33 16.41
N GLN A 403 -13.73 14.36 17.25
CA GLN A 403 -14.90 15.12 17.67
C GLN A 403 -15.15 16.34 16.76
N PRO A 404 -16.41 16.66 16.47
CA PRO A 404 -16.78 17.95 15.90
C PRO A 404 -16.25 19.13 16.72
N LEU A 405 -15.84 20.22 16.05
CA LEU A 405 -15.48 21.48 16.70
C LEU A 405 -16.72 22.22 17.21
N ARG A 406 -17.82 22.13 16.46
CA ARG A 406 -19.16 22.60 16.84
C ARG A 406 -20.22 21.60 16.36
N GLY A 407 -21.42 21.72 16.92
CA GLY A 407 -22.53 20.83 16.62
C GLY A 407 -22.49 19.52 17.40
N SER A 408 -23.30 18.57 16.96
CA SER A 408 -23.42 17.24 17.57
C SER A 408 -23.80 16.18 16.54
N ILE A 409 -23.42 14.94 16.84
CA ILE A 409 -23.83 13.75 16.09
C ILE A 409 -24.56 12.85 17.06
N ALA A 410 -25.75 12.39 16.68
CA ALA A 410 -26.59 11.54 17.52
C ALA A 410 -27.05 10.29 16.77
N ILE A 411 -27.20 9.19 17.52
CA ILE A 411 -27.81 7.94 17.05
C ILE A 411 -29.05 7.67 17.92
N ASP A 412 -30.23 7.55 17.31
CA ASP A 412 -31.52 7.45 18.02
C ASP A 412 -31.67 8.52 19.12
N GLY A 413 -31.25 9.76 18.82
CA GLY A 413 -31.27 10.89 19.75
C GLY A 413 -30.18 10.88 20.84
N GLN A 414 -29.35 9.85 20.95
CA GLN A 414 -28.23 9.79 21.89
C GLN A 414 -26.96 10.37 21.25
N ASP A 415 -26.39 11.41 21.87
CA ASP A 415 -25.14 12.01 21.40
C ASP A 415 -23.96 11.05 21.55
N VAL A 416 -23.25 10.79 20.45
CA VAL A 416 -22.16 9.80 20.37
C VAL A 416 -20.96 10.14 21.26
N ARG A 417 -20.82 11.40 21.71
CA ARG A 417 -19.77 11.83 22.65
C ARG A 417 -19.97 11.26 24.05
N HIS A 418 -21.21 10.97 24.43
CA HIS A 418 -21.57 10.43 25.74
C HIS A 418 -21.77 8.90 25.73
N ALA A 419 -21.69 8.27 24.56
CA ALA A 419 -21.72 6.82 24.44
C ALA A 419 -20.33 6.19 24.69
N THR A 420 -20.27 4.91 25.09
CA THR A 420 -19.00 4.17 25.07
C THR A 420 -18.55 3.88 23.65
N GLN A 421 -17.24 3.98 23.34
CA GLN A 421 -16.71 3.71 21.99
C GLN A 421 -17.03 2.30 21.51
N SER A 422 -16.92 1.33 22.42
CA SER A 422 -17.19 -0.07 22.09
C SER A 422 -18.62 -0.22 21.57
N SER A 423 -19.62 0.29 22.30
CA SER A 423 -21.02 0.18 21.87
C SER A 423 -21.32 0.96 20.59
N LEU A 424 -20.71 2.14 20.41
CA LEU A 424 -20.87 2.95 19.21
C LEU A 424 -20.33 2.20 17.98
N ARG A 425 -19.10 1.72 18.06
CA ARG A 425 -18.43 1.04 16.94
C ARG A 425 -19.05 -0.33 16.69
N GLU A 426 -19.55 -1.03 17.69
CA GLU A 426 -20.29 -2.29 17.52
C GLU A 426 -21.59 -2.09 16.74
N ALA A 427 -22.28 -0.97 16.98
CA ALA A 427 -23.54 -0.64 16.31
C ALA A 427 -23.41 -0.23 14.82
N ILE A 428 -22.19 0.03 14.33
CA ILE A 428 -21.93 0.53 12.98
C ILE A 428 -21.07 -0.46 12.19
N GLY A 429 -21.53 -0.87 11.01
CA GLY A 429 -20.76 -1.65 10.03
C GLY A 429 -20.16 -0.75 8.97
N ILE A 430 -19.00 -1.12 8.46
CA ILE A 430 -18.35 -0.38 7.38
C ILE A 430 -17.77 -1.34 6.34
N VAL A 431 -17.94 -0.99 5.07
CA VAL A 431 -17.18 -1.52 3.94
C VAL A 431 -16.34 -0.36 3.40
N PRO A 432 -15.03 -0.31 3.70
CA PRO A 432 -14.17 0.80 3.32
C PRO A 432 -13.79 0.75 1.83
N GLN A 433 -13.23 1.84 1.32
CA GLN A 433 -12.65 1.92 -0.02
C GLN A 433 -11.43 1.00 -0.13
N ASP A 434 -10.45 1.23 0.75
CA ASP A 434 -9.24 0.42 0.83
C ASP A 434 -9.41 -0.66 1.89
N THR A 435 -9.75 -1.87 1.44
CA THR A 435 -9.80 -3.03 2.34
C THR A 435 -8.39 -3.53 2.66
N VAL A 436 -7.94 -3.23 3.88
CA VAL A 436 -6.71 -3.80 4.45
C VAL A 436 -7.01 -5.18 5.07
N LEU A 437 -6.11 -6.13 4.81
CA LEU A 437 -6.14 -7.48 5.38
C LEU A 437 -4.98 -7.66 6.35
N PHE A 438 -5.23 -8.38 7.44
CA PHE A 438 -4.17 -8.84 8.31
C PHE A 438 -3.36 -9.93 7.61
N ASN A 439 -2.07 -10.02 7.96
CA ASN A 439 -1.14 -11.06 7.49
C ASN A 439 -1.44 -12.43 8.13
N GLU A 440 -2.68 -12.86 8.01
CA GLU A 440 -3.33 -13.99 8.67
C GLU A 440 -4.24 -14.75 7.69
N THR A 441 -4.95 -15.79 8.15
CA THR A 441 -5.84 -16.59 7.29
C THR A 441 -7.06 -15.82 6.79
N ILE A 442 -7.69 -16.29 5.70
CA ILE A 442 -8.98 -15.77 5.22
C ILE A 442 -10.03 -15.84 6.34
N ALA A 443 -10.08 -16.98 7.06
CA ALA A 443 -11.00 -17.15 8.18
C ALA A 443 -10.79 -16.12 9.29
N TYR A 444 -9.54 -15.87 9.69
CA TYR A 444 -9.22 -14.85 10.69
C TYR A 444 -9.69 -13.47 10.23
N ASN A 445 -9.41 -13.13 8.97
CA ASN A 445 -9.81 -11.85 8.40
C ASN A 445 -11.34 -11.67 8.39
N ILE A 446 -12.12 -12.70 8.08
CA ILE A 446 -13.59 -12.62 8.13
C ILE A 446 -14.09 -12.56 9.58
N ALA A 447 -13.57 -13.42 10.46
CA ALA A 447 -13.89 -13.49 11.88
C ALA A 447 -13.55 -12.18 12.63
N TYR A 448 -12.67 -11.35 12.09
CA TYR A 448 -12.35 -10.04 12.65
C TYR A 448 -13.58 -9.12 12.81
N GLY A 449 -14.63 -9.32 12.01
CA GLY A 449 -15.91 -8.60 12.18
C GLY A 449 -16.62 -8.93 13.50
N GLN A 450 -16.42 -10.14 14.04
CA GLN A 450 -16.96 -10.60 15.31
C GLN A 450 -16.03 -11.71 15.89
N PRO A 451 -15.06 -11.36 16.76
CA PRO A 451 -14.04 -12.32 17.21
C PRO A 451 -14.54 -13.58 17.92
N ARG A 452 -15.78 -13.55 18.44
CA ARG A 452 -16.44 -14.70 19.08
C ARG A 452 -17.27 -15.57 18.10
N ALA A 453 -17.24 -15.26 16.81
CA ALA A 453 -17.97 -16.01 15.80
C ALA A 453 -17.47 -17.44 15.68
N THR A 454 -18.40 -18.38 15.49
CA THR A 454 -18.03 -19.77 15.21
C THR A 454 -17.55 -19.92 13.77
N ARG A 455 -16.85 -21.01 13.47
CA ARG A 455 -16.45 -21.32 12.08
C ARG A 455 -17.66 -21.39 11.13
N ALA A 456 -18.80 -21.89 11.60
CA ALA A 456 -20.02 -21.95 10.80
C ALA A 456 -20.54 -20.55 10.44
N ASP A 457 -20.43 -19.58 11.37
CA ASP A 457 -20.81 -18.19 11.10
C ASP A 457 -19.89 -17.55 10.05
N VAL A 458 -18.58 -17.82 10.14
CA VAL A 458 -17.59 -17.37 9.16
C VAL A 458 -17.89 -17.92 7.76
N VAL A 459 -18.18 -19.21 7.64
CA VAL A 459 -18.54 -19.84 6.36
C VAL A 459 -19.83 -19.25 5.80
N ARG A 460 -20.84 -19.04 6.65
CA ARG A 460 -22.12 -18.43 6.23
C ARG A 460 -21.93 -17.00 5.74
N ALA A 461 -21.11 -16.20 6.44
CA ALA A 461 -20.80 -14.84 6.03
C ALA A 461 -19.98 -14.81 4.73
N ALA A 462 -19.02 -15.72 4.56
CA ALA A 462 -18.25 -15.86 3.33
C ALA A 462 -19.14 -16.20 2.12
N ARG A 463 -20.08 -17.14 2.30
CA ARG A 463 -21.09 -17.52 1.30
C ARG A 463 -21.96 -16.35 0.88
N ALA A 464 -22.47 -15.61 1.86
CA ALA A 464 -23.28 -14.44 1.62
C ALA A 464 -22.50 -13.31 0.91
N ALA A 465 -21.17 -13.31 0.99
CA ALA A 465 -20.29 -12.41 0.23
C ALA A 465 -19.78 -13.00 -1.11
N GLN A 466 -20.25 -14.20 -1.48
CA GLN A 466 -19.82 -14.97 -2.65
C GLN A 466 -18.30 -15.23 -2.69
N LEU A 467 -17.73 -15.65 -1.56
CA LEU A 467 -16.32 -16.05 -1.47
C LEU A 467 -16.10 -17.54 -1.74
N ASP A 468 -17.14 -18.34 -2.01
CA ASP A 468 -17.03 -19.79 -2.17
C ASP A 468 -16.05 -20.19 -3.27
N GLU A 469 -16.18 -19.65 -4.47
CA GLU A 469 -15.31 -19.97 -5.60
C GLU A 469 -13.84 -19.62 -5.31
N LEU A 470 -13.59 -18.50 -4.65
CA LEU A 470 -12.24 -18.11 -4.23
C LEU A 470 -11.68 -19.09 -3.19
N VAL A 471 -12.48 -19.45 -2.20
CA VAL A 471 -12.03 -20.35 -1.14
C VAL A 471 -11.83 -21.76 -1.68
N GLU A 472 -12.67 -22.23 -2.60
CA GLU A 472 -12.56 -23.56 -3.21
C GLU A 472 -11.33 -23.69 -4.13
N ARG A 473 -10.94 -22.64 -4.86
CA ARG A 473 -9.75 -22.67 -5.73
C ARG A 473 -8.42 -22.59 -4.97
N LEU A 474 -8.41 -22.18 -3.71
CA LEU A 474 -7.20 -22.02 -2.91
C LEU A 474 -6.83 -23.33 -2.19
N PRO A 475 -5.55 -23.76 -2.17
CA PRO A 475 -5.14 -25.05 -1.62
C PRO A 475 -5.53 -25.27 -0.15
N ASP A 476 -5.37 -24.23 0.69
CA ASP A 476 -5.66 -24.29 2.13
C ASP A 476 -7.07 -23.75 2.47
N HIS A 477 -7.90 -23.51 1.45
CA HIS A 477 -9.25 -22.97 1.57
C HIS A 477 -9.28 -21.73 2.50
N TYR A 478 -10.08 -21.79 3.57
CA TYR A 478 -10.21 -20.73 4.59
C TYR A 478 -8.95 -20.51 5.45
N GLU A 479 -8.06 -21.49 5.54
CA GLU A 479 -6.77 -21.38 6.25
C GLU A 479 -5.68 -20.74 5.39
N THR A 480 -5.97 -20.43 4.13
CA THR A 480 -5.05 -19.71 3.25
C THR A 480 -4.65 -18.38 3.87
N ARG A 481 -3.33 -18.16 4.03
CA ARG A 481 -2.78 -16.91 4.53
C ARG A 481 -2.78 -15.84 3.45
N VAL A 482 -3.26 -14.64 3.80
CA VAL A 482 -3.36 -13.47 2.92
C VAL A 482 -2.58 -12.29 3.49
N GLY A 483 -2.42 -11.22 2.71
CA GLY A 483 -1.66 -10.02 3.09
C GLY A 483 -0.34 -9.89 2.32
N GLU A 484 0.60 -9.10 2.83
CA GLU A 484 1.87 -8.77 2.15
C GLU A 484 2.77 -9.99 1.89
N ARG A 485 2.72 -10.97 2.81
CA ARG A 485 3.51 -12.22 2.75
C ARG A 485 2.66 -13.44 2.37
N GLY A 486 1.37 -13.26 2.12
CA GLY A 486 0.42 -14.32 1.79
C GLY A 486 0.03 -14.30 0.31
N VAL A 487 -1.01 -15.04 -0.05
CA VAL A 487 -1.61 -14.98 -1.39
C VAL A 487 -2.10 -13.56 -1.66
N ARG A 488 -1.68 -13.00 -2.80
CA ARG A 488 -2.17 -11.71 -3.28
C ARG A 488 -3.57 -11.89 -3.85
N LEU A 489 -4.55 -11.30 -3.16
CA LEU A 489 -5.93 -11.26 -3.61
C LEU A 489 -6.18 -10.08 -4.55
N SER A 490 -7.12 -10.23 -5.49
CA SER A 490 -7.58 -9.12 -6.34
C SER A 490 -8.31 -8.05 -5.52
N GLY A 491 -8.51 -6.86 -6.09
CA GLY A 491 -9.28 -5.79 -5.42
C GLY A 491 -10.68 -6.24 -5.01
N GLY A 492 -11.40 -6.92 -5.92
CA GLY A 492 -12.73 -7.47 -5.64
C GLY A 492 -12.76 -8.56 -4.60
N GLU A 493 -11.76 -9.44 -4.57
CA GLU A 493 -11.66 -10.48 -3.54
C GLU A 493 -11.45 -9.88 -2.15
N ARG A 494 -10.57 -8.87 -2.02
CA ARG A 494 -10.38 -8.14 -0.76
C ARG A 494 -11.68 -7.46 -0.34
N GLN A 495 -12.39 -6.84 -1.27
CA GLN A 495 -13.66 -6.17 -0.98
C GLN A 495 -14.75 -7.14 -0.51
N ARG A 496 -14.86 -8.32 -1.11
CA ARG A 496 -15.77 -9.38 -0.65
C ARG A 496 -15.44 -9.84 0.77
N ILE A 497 -14.16 -9.88 1.17
CA ILE A 497 -13.78 -10.15 2.56
C ILE A 497 -14.27 -9.03 3.50
N ALA A 498 -14.19 -7.76 3.11
CA ALA A 498 -14.77 -6.67 3.91
C ALA A 498 -16.29 -6.77 4.01
N ILE A 499 -16.99 -7.14 2.93
CA ILE A 499 -18.43 -7.39 2.94
C ILE A 499 -18.76 -8.55 3.88
N ALA A 500 -17.99 -9.64 3.85
CA ALA A 500 -18.16 -10.77 4.77
C ALA A 500 -17.97 -10.35 6.24
N ARG A 501 -16.98 -9.49 6.55
CA ARG A 501 -16.81 -8.90 7.90
C ARG A 501 -18.07 -8.13 8.33
N ALA A 502 -18.64 -7.34 7.43
CA ALA A 502 -19.81 -6.52 7.71
C ALA A 502 -21.10 -7.37 7.86
N ILE A 503 -21.25 -8.41 7.05
CA ILE A 503 -22.33 -9.41 7.17
C ILE A 503 -22.24 -10.12 8.53
N LEU A 504 -21.03 -10.58 8.90
CA LEU A 504 -20.81 -11.29 10.14
C LEU A 504 -21.16 -10.43 11.36
N LYS A 505 -20.76 -9.15 11.33
CA LYS A 505 -21.06 -8.18 12.38
C LYS A 505 -22.54 -7.84 12.50
N ASN A 506 -23.29 -7.89 11.40
CA ASN A 506 -24.74 -7.62 11.31
C ASN A 506 -25.25 -6.38 12.10
N PRO A 507 -24.70 -5.17 11.86
CA PRO A 507 -25.11 -3.97 12.59
C PRO A 507 -26.40 -3.35 12.02
N ARG A 508 -27.07 -2.49 12.81
CA ARG A 508 -28.28 -1.73 12.36
C ARG A 508 -27.95 -0.54 11.47
N ILE A 509 -26.73 -0.01 11.58
CA ILE A 509 -26.24 1.11 10.79
C ILE A 509 -25.09 0.60 9.90
N MET A 510 -25.18 0.88 8.61
CA MET A 510 -24.22 0.46 7.59
C MET A 510 -23.59 1.67 6.92
N VAL A 511 -22.28 1.60 6.69
CA VAL A 511 -21.51 2.61 5.97
C VAL A 511 -20.80 1.96 4.79
N PHE A 512 -20.97 2.53 3.60
CA PHE A 512 -20.23 2.13 2.40
C PHE A 512 -19.38 3.31 1.94
N ASP A 513 -18.06 3.16 1.96
CA ASP A 513 -17.11 4.20 1.55
C ASP A 513 -16.51 3.82 0.20
N GLU A 514 -17.04 4.37 -0.90
CA GLU A 514 -16.57 4.11 -2.27
C GLU A 514 -16.35 2.61 -2.58
N ALA A 515 -17.24 1.76 -2.08
CA ALA A 515 -17.01 0.31 -2.00
C ALA A 515 -16.88 -0.40 -3.36
N THR A 516 -17.10 0.28 -4.49
CA THR A 516 -16.99 -0.27 -5.84
C THR A 516 -15.89 0.34 -6.71
N SER A 517 -15.16 1.36 -6.23
CA SER A 517 -14.23 2.14 -7.07
C SER A 517 -13.03 1.36 -7.60
N ALA A 518 -12.59 0.30 -6.90
CA ALA A 518 -11.43 -0.52 -7.25
C ALA A 518 -11.78 -1.78 -8.07
N LEU A 519 -12.98 -1.86 -8.67
CA LEU A 519 -13.51 -3.07 -9.31
C LEU A 519 -13.64 -2.92 -10.83
N ASP A 520 -13.49 -4.05 -11.54
CA ASP A 520 -13.94 -4.15 -12.93
C ASP A 520 -15.48 -4.13 -13.02
N THR A 521 -16.02 -3.75 -14.17
CA THR A 521 -17.47 -3.54 -14.38
C THR A 521 -18.34 -4.78 -14.08
N ARG A 522 -17.83 -6.02 -14.28
CA ARG A 522 -18.59 -7.24 -13.98
C ARG A 522 -18.60 -7.52 -12.47
N SER A 523 -17.44 -7.41 -11.83
CA SER A 523 -17.31 -7.53 -10.37
C SER A 523 -18.09 -6.44 -9.63
N GLU A 524 -18.15 -5.23 -10.19
CA GLU A 524 -18.89 -4.10 -9.64
C GLU A 524 -20.38 -4.38 -9.51
N ARG A 525 -21.05 -4.83 -10.57
CA ARG A 525 -22.49 -5.16 -10.51
C ARG A 525 -22.80 -6.27 -9.50
N ALA A 526 -21.94 -7.29 -9.45
CA ALA A 526 -22.09 -8.38 -8.48
C ALA A 526 -21.99 -7.86 -7.04
N ILE A 527 -20.99 -7.02 -6.76
CA ILE A 527 -20.78 -6.42 -5.43
C ILE A 527 -21.89 -5.42 -5.08
N GLN A 528 -22.35 -4.61 -6.03
CA GLN A 528 -23.43 -3.66 -5.82
C GLN A 528 -24.74 -4.36 -5.38
N ASN A 529 -25.07 -5.50 -6.00
CA ASN A 529 -26.21 -6.32 -5.58
C ASN A 529 -26.05 -6.82 -4.13
N GLU A 530 -24.84 -7.19 -3.71
CA GLU A 530 -24.59 -7.57 -2.31
C GLU A 530 -24.73 -6.39 -1.35
N LEU A 531 -24.19 -5.23 -1.71
CA LEU A 531 -24.30 -4.02 -0.90
C LEU A 531 -25.76 -3.60 -0.74
N GLN A 532 -26.56 -3.66 -1.81
CA GLN A 532 -28.00 -3.42 -1.76
C GLN A 532 -28.71 -4.44 -0.86
N ARG A 533 -28.39 -5.74 -0.96
CA ARG A 533 -28.92 -6.76 -0.05
C ARG A 533 -28.57 -6.44 1.40
N LEU A 534 -27.35 -6.01 1.65
CA LEU A 534 -26.85 -5.67 2.98
C LEU A 534 -27.48 -4.39 3.55
N ALA A 535 -27.88 -3.45 2.69
CA ALA A 535 -28.56 -2.20 3.08
C ALA A 535 -30.03 -2.41 3.48
N ARG A 536 -30.70 -3.45 2.98
CA ARG A 536 -32.14 -3.67 3.21
C ARG A 536 -32.45 -3.78 4.71
N GLY A 537 -33.39 -2.95 5.17
CA GLY A 537 -33.84 -2.94 6.56
C GLY A 537 -32.82 -2.34 7.54
N ARG A 538 -31.80 -1.63 7.05
CA ARG A 538 -30.76 -0.98 7.85
C ARG A 538 -30.58 0.46 7.42
N THR A 539 -30.27 1.33 8.38
CA THR A 539 -29.91 2.71 8.04
C THR A 539 -28.56 2.68 7.36
N THR A 540 -28.49 3.21 6.14
CA THR A 540 -27.30 3.08 5.29
C THR A 540 -26.79 4.46 4.90
N ILE A 541 -25.50 4.70 5.09
CA ILE A 541 -24.81 5.90 4.59
C ILE A 541 -23.80 5.44 3.53
N ALA A 542 -24.02 5.83 2.28
CA ALA A 542 -23.18 5.44 1.15
C ALA A 542 -22.44 6.66 0.58
N ILE A 543 -21.11 6.64 0.59
CA ILE A 543 -20.29 7.59 -0.17
C ILE A 543 -20.06 6.99 -1.54
N ALA A 544 -20.44 7.73 -2.58
CA ALA A 544 -20.28 7.28 -3.95
C ALA A 544 -19.35 8.18 -4.74
N HIS A 545 -18.38 7.54 -5.40
CA HIS A 545 -17.64 8.11 -6.52
C HIS A 545 -18.41 7.91 -7.83
N ARG A 546 -19.18 6.82 -7.96
CA ARG A 546 -20.06 6.58 -9.10
C ARG A 546 -21.50 6.91 -8.77
N LEU A 547 -22.05 7.94 -9.39
CA LEU A 547 -23.43 8.37 -9.16
C LEU A 547 -24.45 7.29 -9.55
N SER A 548 -24.14 6.42 -10.51
CA SER A 548 -25.00 5.28 -10.87
C SER A 548 -25.29 4.34 -9.68
N THR A 549 -24.40 4.30 -8.68
CA THR A 549 -24.54 3.42 -7.51
C THR A 549 -25.52 3.93 -6.45
N ILE A 550 -25.91 5.21 -6.53
CA ILE A 550 -26.74 5.89 -5.53
C ILE A 550 -28.06 6.42 -6.09
N VAL A 551 -28.43 6.04 -7.32
CA VAL A 551 -29.69 6.43 -7.95
C VAL A 551 -30.89 6.04 -7.08
N GLU A 552 -30.83 4.86 -6.45
CA GLU A 552 -31.88 4.33 -5.58
C GLU A 552 -31.86 4.88 -4.14
N ALA A 553 -30.96 5.82 -3.81
CA ALA A 553 -30.89 6.38 -2.47
C ALA A 553 -32.17 7.17 -2.13
N ASP A 554 -32.64 7.02 -0.89
CA ASP A 554 -33.82 7.74 -0.41
C ASP A 554 -33.54 9.25 -0.28
N LEU A 555 -32.30 9.61 0.02
CA LEU A 555 -31.81 10.98 0.12
C LEU A 555 -30.36 11.04 -0.38
N ILE A 556 -30.07 11.99 -1.26
CA ILE A 556 -28.73 12.29 -1.76
C ILE A 556 -28.30 13.64 -1.20
N LEU A 557 -27.11 13.70 -0.61
CA LEU A 557 -26.45 14.89 -0.10
C LEU A 557 -25.30 15.25 -1.03
N VAL A 558 -25.39 16.40 -1.67
CA VAL A 558 -24.35 16.92 -2.56
C VAL A 558 -23.47 17.86 -1.76
N MET A 559 -22.19 17.52 -1.66
CA MET A 559 -21.20 18.26 -0.89
C MET A 559 -20.21 19.00 -1.78
N GLU A 560 -20.00 20.27 -1.49
CA GLU A 560 -19.00 21.11 -2.14
C GLU A 560 -18.34 22.02 -1.09
N HIS A 561 -17.01 22.12 -1.13
CA HIS A 561 -16.21 22.93 -0.19
C HIS A 561 -16.61 22.77 1.30
N GLY A 562 -16.89 21.54 1.73
CA GLY A 562 -17.22 21.26 3.13
C GLY A 562 -18.63 21.60 3.56
N ARG A 563 -19.56 21.89 2.63
CA ARG A 563 -20.97 22.21 2.89
C ARG A 563 -21.89 21.30 2.11
N ILE A 564 -23.11 21.09 2.59
CA ILE A 564 -24.19 20.48 1.79
C ILE A 564 -24.82 21.58 0.94
N VAL A 565 -24.63 21.52 -0.37
CA VAL A 565 -25.14 22.52 -1.33
C VAL A 565 -26.50 22.13 -1.90
N GLU A 566 -26.76 20.83 -2.07
CA GLU A 566 -28.05 20.31 -2.53
C GLU A 566 -28.42 19.05 -1.75
N GLN A 567 -29.74 18.85 -1.61
CA GLN A 567 -30.29 17.64 -1.02
C GLN A 567 -31.62 17.27 -1.67
N GLY A 568 -31.84 15.97 -1.88
CA GLY A 568 -33.06 15.45 -2.49
C GLY A 568 -32.89 14.03 -3.05
N ARG A 569 -33.92 13.51 -3.71
CA ARG A 569 -33.83 12.28 -4.50
C ARG A 569 -33.21 12.54 -5.86
N HIS A 570 -32.70 11.49 -6.50
CA HIS A 570 -32.07 11.54 -7.82
C HIS A 570 -32.87 12.36 -8.84
N GLU A 571 -34.14 11.98 -9.06
CA GLU A 571 -35.02 12.64 -10.03
C GLU A 571 -35.22 14.14 -9.73
N ALA A 572 -35.39 14.49 -8.46
CA ALA A 572 -35.59 15.87 -8.02
C ALA A 572 -34.32 16.72 -8.15
N LEU A 573 -33.14 16.11 -7.97
CA LEU A 573 -31.85 16.80 -8.13
C LEU A 573 -31.48 16.96 -9.61
N LEU A 574 -31.80 15.99 -10.47
CA LEU A 574 -31.64 16.13 -11.92
C LEU A 574 -32.52 17.25 -12.48
N ALA A 575 -33.79 17.30 -12.07
CA ALA A 575 -34.75 18.32 -12.53
C ALA A 575 -34.37 19.76 -12.11
N ARG A 576 -33.48 19.91 -11.12
CA ARG A 576 -32.98 21.23 -10.66
C ARG A 576 -31.83 21.77 -11.52
N GLU A 577 -31.26 20.95 -12.40
CA GLU A 577 -30.11 21.31 -13.26
C GLU A 577 -28.92 21.91 -12.48
N GLY A 578 -28.79 21.49 -11.21
CA GLY A 578 -27.78 21.98 -10.27
C GLY A 578 -26.42 21.27 -10.39
N VAL A 579 -25.63 21.34 -9.32
CA VAL A 579 -24.33 20.67 -9.19
C VAL A 579 -24.46 19.16 -9.39
N TYR A 580 -25.51 18.53 -8.85
CA TYR A 580 -25.76 17.11 -9.05
C TYR A 580 -25.94 16.73 -10.53
N ALA A 581 -26.77 17.48 -11.25
CA ALA A 581 -27.08 17.21 -12.66
C ALA A 581 -25.84 17.37 -13.55
N LYS A 582 -24.99 18.35 -13.26
CA LYS A 582 -23.71 18.56 -13.95
C LYS A 582 -22.75 17.39 -13.72
N MET A 583 -22.58 16.96 -12.46
CA MET A 583 -21.75 15.79 -12.14
C MET A 583 -22.28 14.52 -12.83
N TRP A 584 -23.61 14.36 -12.87
CA TRP A 584 -24.25 13.24 -13.56
C TRP A 584 -23.94 13.23 -15.05
N ALA A 585 -24.09 14.36 -15.73
CA ALA A 585 -23.81 14.49 -17.16
C ALA A 585 -22.33 14.22 -17.47
N MET A 586 -21.40 14.80 -16.70
CA MET A 586 -19.96 14.59 -16.86
C MET A 586 -19.57 13.11 -16.67
N GLN A 587 -20.12 12.46 -15.64
CA GLN A 587 -19.80 11.06 -15.40
C GLN A 587 -20.37 10.14 -16.49
N TRP A 588 -21.56 10.44 -16.99
CA TRP A 588 -22.16 9.68 -18.09
C TRP A 588 -21.33 9.81 -19.38
N GLN A 589 -20.81 11.01 -19.67
CA GLN A 589 -19.88 11.24 -20.79
C GLN A 589 -18.58 10.44 -20.63
N GLN A 590 -18.00 10.41 -19.42
CA GLN A 590 -16.79 9.62 -19.15
C GLN A 590 -17.03 8.11 -19.32
N ASP A 591 -18.12 7.57 -18.75
CA ASP A 591 -18.45 6.15 -18.87
C ASP A 591 -18.74 5.78 -20.33
N ASP A 592 -19.38 6.65 -21.11
CA ASP A 592 -19.62 6.44 -22.54
C ASP A 592 -18.35 6.53 -23.38
N LEU A 593 -17.43 7.45 -23.06
CA LEU A 593 -16.11 7.55 -23.68
C LEU A 593 -15.29 6.28 -23.40
N GLU A 594 -15.20 5.85 -22.15
CA GLU A 594 -14.53 4.59 -21.78
C GLU A 594 -15.15 3.38 -22.51
N HIS A 595 -16.47 3.35 -22.64
CA HIS A 595 -17.16 2.30 -23.39
C HIS A 595 -16.91 2.39 -24.91
N ALA A 596 -16.77 3.59 -25.47
CA ALA A 596 -16.45 3.82 -26.86
C ALA A 596 -15.00 3.42 -27.16
N GLU A 597 -14.05 3.85 -26.33
CA GLU A 597 -12.63 3.45 -26.40
C GLU A 597 -12.46 1.93 -26.32
N ARG A 598 -13.16 1.26 -25.39
CA ARG A 598 -13.14 -0.22 -25.30
C ARG A 598 -13.75 -0.91 -26.52
N ARG A 599 -14.73 -0.31 -27.19
CA ARG A 599 -15.31 -0.87 -28.43
C ARG A 599 -14.39 -0.64 -29.63
N LEU A 600 -13.77 0.54 -29.72
CA LEU A 600 -12.79 0.89 -30.75
C LEU A 600 -11.49 0.08 -30.62
N ALA A 601 -11.15 -0.36 -29.40
CA ALA A 601 -10.01 -1.25 -29.13
C ALA A 601 -10.17 -2.70 -29.63
N THR A 602 -11.32 -3.08 -30.22
CA THR A 602 -11.52 -4.44 -30.77
C THR A 602 -11.74 -4.42 -32.28
N THR A 603 -10.86 -5.09 -33.03
CA THR A 603 -10.96 -5.25 -34.48
C THR A 603 -11.91 -6.42 -34.82
N THR A 604 -12.83 -6.23 -35.76
CA THR A 604 -13.64 -7.33 -36.32
C THR A 604 -12.78 -8.17 -37.27
N VAL A 605 -12.62 -9.44 -36.95
CA VAL A 605 -11.88 -10.42 -37.75
C VAL A 605 -12.85 -11.33 -38.48
N ASN A 606 -12.76 -11.32 -39.82
CA ASN A 606 -13.44 -12.31 -40.65
C ASN A 606 -12.74 -13.67 -40.49
N VAL A 607 -13.45 -14.65 -39.92
CA VAL A 607 -12.88 -15.95 -39.57
C VAL A 607 -12.43 -16.73 -40.81
N ALA A 608 -13.18 -16.65 -41.91
CA ALA A 608 -12.82 -17.32 -43.16
C ALA A 608 -11.52 -16.76 -43.75
N ASN A 609 -11.35 -15.43 -43.73
CA ASN A 609 -10.12 -14.78 -44.19
C ASN A 609 -8.93 -15.12 -43.27
N LEU A 610 -9.12 -15.11 -41.95
CA LEU A 610 -8.09 -15.51 -40.99
C LEU A 610 -7.60 -16.93 -41.25
N LEU A 611 -8.51 -17.91 -41.36
CA LEU A 611 -8.15 -19.31 -41.63
C LEU A 611 -7.42 -19.47 -42.98
N ALA A 612 -7.82 -18.70 -44.00
CA ALA A 612 -7.15 -18.69 -45.30
C ALA A 612 -5.71 -18.14 -45.20
N ARG A 613 -5.51 -17.04 -44.44
CA ARG A 613 -4.18 -16.45 -44.18
C ARG A 613 -3.28 -17.41 -43.40
N VAL A 614 -3.81 -18.08 -42.36
CA VAL A 614 -3.07 -19.11 -41.60
C VAL A 614 -2.62 -20.23 -42.54
N ALA A 615 -3.55 -20.77 -43.33
CA ALA A 615 -3.23 -21.87 -44.25
C ALA A 615 -2.18 -21.46 -45.31
N ALA A 616 -2.22 -20.21 -45.81
CA ALA A 616 -1.22 -19.69 -46.73
C ALA A 616 0.17 -19.58 -46.08
N ARG A 617 0.24 -19.02 -44.87
CA ARG A 617 1.49 -18.81 -44.14
C ARG A 617 2.16 -20.12 -43.72
N VAL A 618 1.37 -21.12 -43.34
CA VAL A 618 1.89 -22.46 -43.03
C VAL A 618 2.41 -23.15 -44.29
N ARG A 619 1.72 -23.05 -45.44
CA ARG A 619 2.20 -23.61 -46.71
C ARG A 619 3.55 -23.02 -47.12
N GLU A 620 3.71 -21.71 -46.95
CA GLU A 620 4.98 -21.02 -47.21
C GLU A 620 6.10 -21.51 -46.28
N ALA A 621 5.80 -21.72 -45.00
CA ALA A 621 6.78 -22.17 -44.01
C ALA A 621 7.18 -23.66 -44.12
N THR A 622 6.28 -24.53 -44.60
CA THR A 622 6.46 -26.00 -44.56
C THR A 622 6.74 -26.66 -45.92
N GLY A 623 6.56 -25.94 -47.03
CA GLY A 623 6.77 -26.45 -48.40
C GLY A 623 5.68 -27.44 -48.87
N GLU A 624 5.48 -27.58 -50.20
CA GLU A 624 4.34 -28.33 -50.78
C GLU A 624 4.31 -29.85 -50.50
N SER A 625 5.37 -30.44 -49.91
CA SER A 625 5.56 -31.91 -49.83
C SER A 625 5.37 -32.55 -48.44
N ALA A 626 5.03 -31.80 -47.39
CA ALA A 626 5.06 -32.32 -46.01
C ALA A 626 3.70 -32.79 -45.45
N ALA A 627 2.65 -31.95 -45.52
CA ALA A 627 1.29 -32.31 -45.10
C ALA A 627 0.25 -31.40 -45.79
N ARG A 628 -0.94 -31.94 -46.11
CA ARG A 628 -2.01 -31.15 -46.75
C ARG A 628 -2.79 -30.36 -45.70
N VAL A 629 -2.62 -29.04 -45.66
CA VAL A 629 -3.43 -28.14 -44.80
C VAL A 629 -4.73 -27.79 -45.52
N VAL A 630 -5.86 -28.23 -44.98
CA VAL A 630 -7.20 -27.96 -45.53
C VAL A 630 -7.95 -27.03 -44.58
N ALA A 631 -8.29 -25.83 -45.04
CA ALA A 631 -9.22 -24.96 -44.33
C ALA A 631 -10.64 -25.30 -44.76
N GLN A 632 -11.50 -25.66 -43.80
CA GLN A 632 -12.95 -25.73 -43.95
C GLN A 632 -13.56 -24.49 -43.28
N PRO A 633 -13.68 -23.37 -44.00
CA PRO A 633 -14.39 -22.22 -43.49
C PRO A 633 -15.88 -22.53 -43.41
N ASP A 634 -16.50 -22.21 -42.28
CA ASP A 634 -17.95 -22.10 -42.19
C ASP A 634 -18.31 -20.69 -42.69
N GLU A 635 -19.14 -20.57 -43.73
CA GLU A 635 -19.46 -19.26 -44.33
C GLU A 635 -20.20 -18.37 -43.32
N GLY A 636 -19.67 -17.17 -43.06
CA GLY A 636 -20.38 -16.11 -42.33
C GLY A 636 -20.00 -15.88 -40.85
N LEU A 637 -18.95 -16.50 -40.32
CA LEU A 637 -18.49 -16.24 -38.94
C LEU A 637 -17.57 -15.00 -38.86
N TRP A 638 -17.93 -14.06 -37.98
CA TRP A 638 -17.13 -12.88 -37.62
C TRP A 638 -16.82 -12.93 -36.11
N ALA A 639 -15.56 -12.73 -35.75
CA ALA A 639 -15.10 -12.74 -34.36
C ALA A 639 -14.46 -11.39 -34.02
N THR A 640 -14.44 -11.02 -32.74
CA THR A 640 -13.72 -9.82 -32.27
C THR A 640 -12.35 -10.21 -31.74
N ALA A 641 -11.29 -9.52 -32.15
CA ALA A 641 -9.95 -9.68 -31.60
C ALA A 641 -9.36 -8.32 -31.22
N ALA A 642 -8.69 -8.25 -30.08
CA ALA A 642 -7.95 -7.05 -29.67
C ALA A 642 -6.70 -6.83 -30.56
N ASP A 643 -6.08 -7.92 -31.01
CA ASP A 643 -4.98 -7.91 -31.99
C ASP A 643 -5.15 -9.08 -32.98
N GLY A 644 -5.46 -8.75 -34.23
CA GLY A 644 -5.67 -9.73 -35.31
C GLY A 644 -4.40 -10.43 -35.78
N ASP A 645 -3.23 -9.82 -35.63
CA ASP A 645 -1.95 -10.41 -36.03
C ASP A 645 -1.40 -11.34 -34.94
N ALA A 646 -1.58 -11.01 -33.65
CA ALA A 646 -1.31 -11.94 -32.55
C ALA A 646 -2.14 -13.22 -32.68
N LEU A 647 -3.43 -13.09 -33.05
CA LEU A 647 -4.32 -14.22 -33.31
C LEU A 647 -3.85 -15.09 -34.48
N LEU A 648 -3.43 -14.47 -35.58
CA LEU A 648 -2.86 -15.17 -36.75
C LEU A 648 -1.61 -15.98 -36.36
N GLN A 649 -0.72 -15.39 -35.55
CA GLN A 649 0.51 -16.04 -35.10
C GLN A 649 0.22 -17.24 -34.20
N ALA A 650 -0.68 -17.11 -33.23
CA ALA A 650 -1.07 -18.20 -32.34
C ALA A 650 -1.63 -19.41 -33.09
N LEU A 651 -2.54 -19.17 -34.06
CA LEU A 651 -3.10 -20.22 -34.90
C LEU A 651 -2.04 -20.87 -35.80
N THR A 652 -1.12 -20.07 -36.34
CA THR A 652 -0.02 -20.59 -37.17
C THR A 652 0.86 -21.55 -36.37
N LEU A 653 1.21 -21.22 -35.13
CA LEU A 653 2.01 -22.08 -34.25
C LEU A 653 1.31 -23.42 -33.96
N LEU A 654 0.00 -23.40 -33.69
CA LEU A 654 -0.79 -24.62 -33.46
C LEU A 654 -0.81 -25.53 -34.70
N VAL A 655 -0.96 -24.96 -35.89
CA VAL A 655 -0.97 -25.74 -37.15
C VAL A 655 0.40 -26.31 -37.45
N VAL A 656 1.46 -25.53 -37.29
CA VAL A 656 2.84 -26.00 -37.52
C VAL A 656 3.16 -27.17 -36.60
N ASN A 657 2.78 -27.10 -35.31
CA ASN A 657 2.99 -28.21 -34.36
C ASN A 657 2.33 -29.52 -34.82
N GLU A 658 1.10 -29.45 -35.34
CA GLU A 658 0.38 -30.61 -35.88
C GLU A 658 1.01 -31.11 -37.19
N VAL A 659 1.50 -30.22 -38.06
CA VAL A 659 2.16 -30.60 -39.32
C VAL A 659 3.48 -31.31 -39.04
N GLU A 660 4.33 -30.78 -38.16
CA GLU A 660 5.62 -31.37 -37.81
C GLU A 660 5.46 -32.78 -37.22
N HIS A 661 4.47 -32.97 -36.34
CA HIS A 661 4.15 -34.28 -35.79
C HIS A 661 3.57 -35.25 -36.82
N ALA A 662 2.77 -34.78 -37.78
CA ALA A 662 2.24 -35.62 -38.85
C ALA A 662 3.32 -36.11 -39.82
N VAL A 663 4.35 -35.29 -40.07
CA VAL A 663 5.51 -35.65 -40.92
C VAL A 663 6.42 -36.67 -40.25
N ALA A 664 6.53 -36.64 -38.92
CA ALA A 664 7.37 -37.55 -38.14
C ALA A 664 6.84 -39.01 -38.06
N LEU A 665 5.63 -39.30 -38.56
CA LEU A 665 5.04 -40.65 -38.54
C LEU A 665 5.62 -41.57 -39.64
N PRO A 666 6.04 -42.82 -39.32
CA PRO A 666 6.57 -43.78 -40.29
C PRO A 666 5.49 -44.25 -41.29
N VAL A 667 5.89 -44.47 -42.55
CA VAL A 667 5.02 -45.00 -43.62
C VAL A 667 5.01 -46.53 -43.52
N ASP A 668 3.87 -47.13 -43.18
CA ASP A 668 3.72 -48.59 -43.17
C ASP A 668 3.57 -49.13 -44.61
N GLU A 669 4.59 -49.84 -45.10
CA GLU A 669 4.59 -50.51 -46.43
C GLU A 669 4.10 -51.98 -46.38
N THR A 670 3.50 -52.46 -45.29
CA THR A 670 3.07 -53.88 -45.19
C THR A 670 1.57 -54.02 -44.92
N ALA A 671 0.76 -53.91 -45.98
CA ALA A 671 -0.61 -54.44 -46.00
C ALA A 671 -0.96 -54.97 -47.40
N GLY A 672 -0.36 -56.10 -47.76
CA GLY A 672 -0.75 -56.91 -48.91
C GLY A 672 -1.67 -58.06 -48.50
N ALA A 673 -2.69 -58.30 -49.34
CA ALA A 673 -3.52 -59.50 -49.46
C ALA A 673 -4.52 -59.84 -48.33
N GLY A 674 -5.77 -59.42 -48.51
CA GLY A 674 -6.93 -59.94 -47.79
C GLY A 674 -8.22 -59.18 -48.15
N PHE A 675 -9.13 -59.84 -48.86
CA PHE A 675 -10.39 -59.28 -49.36
C PHE A 675 -11.31 -58.79 -48.22
N SER A 676 -11.65 -57.50 -48.18
CA SER A 676 -12.84 -56.97 -47.50
C SER A 676 -13.18 -55.58 -48.04
N THR A 677 -14.44 -55.42 -48.39
CA THR A 677 -15.09 -54.22 -48.92
C THR A 677 -15.15 -53.08 -47.89
N GLN A 678 -14.30 -52.07 -48.07
CA GLN A 678 -14.57 -50.63 -47.84
C GLN A 678 -13.28 -49.86 -48.13
N ALA A 679 -13.34 -48.91 -49.07
CA ALA A 679 -12.17 -48.18 -49.53
C ALA A 679 -11.59 -47.24 -48.46
N SER A 680 -10.43 -47.64 -47.91
CA SER A 680 -9.20 -46.86 -47.64
C SER A 680 -9.15 -45.82 -46.49
N PRO A 681 -8.40 -46.09 -45.39
CA PRO A 681 -8.02 -45.09 -44.37
C PRO A 681 -6.52 -44.73 -44.35
N ALA A 682 -5.73 -45.03 -45.40
CA ALA A 682 -4.27 -44.80 -45.38
C ALA A 682 -3.81 -43.43 -45.95
N ARG A 683 -4.67 -42.68 -46.65
CA ARG A 683 -4.34 -41.36 -47.24
C ARG A 683 -4.63 -40.15 -46.33
N ASP A 684 -5.27 -40.35 -45.19
CA ASP A 684 -5.80 -39.25 -44.34
C ASP A 684 -4.92 -38.92 -43.12
N LYS A 685 -3.82 -39.66 -42.88
CA LYS A 685 -2.94 -39.45 -41.72
C LYS A 685 -1.95 -38.27 -41.85
N ARG A 686 -1.77 -37.71 -43.05
CA ARG A 686 -0.92 -36.53 -43.32
C ARG A 686 -1.71 -35.30 -43.77
N SER A 687 -2.93 -35.13 -43.26
CA SER A 687 -3.73 -33.92 -43.47
C SER A 687 -3.94 -33.21 -42.13
N VAL A 688 -3.80 -31.89 -42.12
CA VAL A 688 -4.13 -31.03 -40.98
C VAL A 688 -5.32 -30.16 -41.38
N GLN A 689 -6.41 -30.27 -40.64
CA GLN A 689 -7.66 -29.57 -40.93
C GLN A 689 -7.87 -28.39 -39.99
N LEU A 690 -8.07 -27.22 -40.58
CA LEU A 690 -8.45 -25.98 -39.91
C LEU A 690 -9.95 -25.79 -40.06
N GLY A 691 -10.68 -25.67 -38.97
CA GLY A 691 -12.12 -25.44 -39.02
C GLY A 691 -12.57 -24.46 -37.96
N ALA A 692 -13.60 -23.70 -38.26
CA ALA A 692 -14.32 -22.89 -37.27
C ALA A 692 -15.64 -23.58 -36.93
N ARG A 693 -16.06 -23.51 -35.67
CA ARG A 693 -17.44 -23.80 -35.28
C ARG A 693 -17.93 -22.80 -34.27
N ARG A 694 -19.22 -22.51 -34.30
CA ARG A 694 -19.87 -21.71 -33.27
C ARG A 694 -20.20 -22.60 -32.06
N ASP A 695 -19.87 -22.12 -30.87
CA ASP A 695 -20.30 -22.68 -29.60
C ASP A 695 -20.90 -21.56 -28.74
N GLY A 696 -22.23 -21.45 -28.76
CA GLY A 696 -22.95 -20.35 -28.11
C GLY A 696 -22.53 -18.96 -28.62
N ASN A 697 -21.92 -18.16 -27.74
CA ASN A 697 -21.40 -16.83 -28.02
C ASN A 697 -19.89 -16.81 -28.25
N THR A 698 -19.32 -17.93 -28.69
CA THR A 698 -17.89 -18.11 -28.93
C THR A 698 -17.68 -18.79 -30.27
N VAL A 699 -16.69 -18.35 -31.05
CA VAL A 699 -16.14 -19.13 -32.18
C VAL A 699 -14.98 -19.95 -31.67
N LEU A 700 -15.02 -21.25 -31.93
CA LEU A 700 -13.91 -22.16 -31.72
C LEU A 700 -13.19 -22.38 -33.05
N LEU A 701 -11.94 -21.94 -33.13
CA LEU A 701 -11.05 -22.17 -34.27
C LEU A 701 -10.17 -23.39 -33.97
N GLY A 702 -10.59 -24.55 -34.46
CA GLY A 702 -9.95 -25.84 -34.18
C GLY A 702 -8.90 -26.24 -35.21
N VAL A 703 -7.78 -26.78 -34.72
CA VAL A 703 -6.71 -27.38 -35.54
C VAL A 703 -6.71 -28.89 -35.33
N THR A 704 -7.03 -29.67 -36.36
CA THR A 704 -7.22 -31.12 -36.27
C THR A 704 -6.12 -31.85 -37.04
N GLY A 705 -5.27 -32.60 -36.34
CA GLY A 705 -4.29 -33.49 -36.95
C GLY A 705 -4.84 -34.88 -37.30
N GLY A 706 -3.97 -35.75 -37.81
CA GLY A 706 -4.31 -37.14 -38.20
C GLY A 706 -4.58 -38.10 -37.03
N GLY A 707 -4.23 -37.71 -35.79
CA GLY A 707 -4.40 -38.51 -34.58
C GLY A 707 -5.75 -38.35 -33.87
N ALA A 708 -6.04 -39.21 -32.88
CA ALA A 708 -7.24 -39.12 -32.05
C ALA A 708 -7.16 -38.02 -30.96
N ARG A 709 -5.94 -37.55 -30.67
CA ARG A 709 -5.60 -36.46 -29.74
C ARG A 709 -4.68 -35.47 -30.46
N PRO A 710 -4.66 -34.20 -30.04
CA PRO A 710 -3.74 -33.24 -30.64
C PRO A 710 -2.29 -33.56 -30.28
N ALA A 711 -1.37 -33.16 -31.14
CA ALA A 711 0.06 -33.27 -30.93
C ALA A 711 0.48 -32.51 -29.66
N PRO A 712 1.26 -33.10 -28.74
CA PRO A 712 1.63 -32.43 -27.49
C PRO A 712 2.41 -31.14 -27.79
N LEU A 713 2.05 -30.06 -27.11
CA LEU A 713 2.81 -28.81 -27.09
C LEU A 713 3.86 -28.86 -25.98
N ASP A 714 5.05 -28.33 -26.22
CA ASP A 714 6.03 -28.10 -25.16
C ASP A 714 5.63 -26.88 -24.32
N ASP A 715 6.16 -26.80 -23.09
CA ASP A 715 5.81 -25.72 -22.14
C ASP A 715 6.12 -24.32 -22.70
N SER A 716 7.14 -24.22 -23.57
CA SER A 716 7.56 -22.96 -24.17
C SER A 716 6.61 -22.48 -25.28
N ALA A 717 6.14 -23.36 -26.18
CA ALA A 717 5.14 -22.99 -27.18
C ALA A 717 3.77 -22.77 -26.53
N LEU A 718 3.42 -23.54 -25.50
CA LEU A 718 2.17 -23.36 -24.77
C LEU A 718 2.08 -21.96 -24.14
N GLN A 719 3.11 -21.52 -23.40
CA GLN A 719 3.17 -20.17 -22.82
C GLN A 719 3.11 -19.07 -23.89
N ARG A 720 3.79 -19.27 -25.02
CA ARG A 720 3.81 -18.30 -26.12
C ARG A 720 2.45 -18.17 -26.78
N ILE A 721 1.78 -19.29 -27.04
CA ILE A 721 0.42 -19.33 -27.61
C ILE A 721 -0.56 -18.69 -26.64
N GLU A 722 -0.51 -19.01 -25.35
CA GLU A 722 -1.41 -18.41 -24.34
C GLU A 722 -1.22 -16.90 -24.20
N THR A 723 0.04 -16.41 -24.31
CA THR A 723 0.33 -14.97 -24.25
C THR A 723 -0.24 -14.25 -25.47
N LEU A 724 0.01 -14.76 -26.69
CA LEU A 724 -0.52 -14.21 -27.93
C LEU A 724 -2.06 -14.24 -27.97
N LEU A 725 -2.68 -15.30 -27.44
CA LEU A 725 -4.13 -15.38 -27.34
C LEU A 725 -4.69 -14.40 -26.32
N ARG A 726 -4.02 -14.19 -25.19
CA ARG A 726 -4.41 -13.19 -24.19
C ARG A 726 -4.34 -11.77 -24.77
N GLU A 727 -3.29 -11.46 -25.53
CA GLU A 727 -3.14 -10.20 -26.27
C GLU A 727 -4.24 -10.03 -27.32
N ALA A 728 -4.62 -11.10 -28.02
CA ALA A 728 -5.69 -11.11 -29.00
C ALA A 728 -7.12 -11.11 -28.40
N GLY A 729 -7.28 -11.27 -27.08
CA GLY A 729 -8.59 -11.38 -26.42
C GLY A 729 -9.26 -12.76 -26.52
N GLY A 730 -8.49 -13.82 -26.78
CA GLY A 730 -8.92 -15.22 -26.84
C GLY A 730 -8.26 -16.13 -25.80
N SER A 731 -8.65 -17.40 -25.79
CA SER A 731 -8.04 -18.42 -24.92
C SER A 731 -7.86 -19.75 -25.65
N LEU A 732 -6.83 -20.53 -25.27
CA LEU A 732 -6.66 -21.90 -25.76
C LEU A 732 -7.57 -22.86 -25.00
N THR A 733 -8.24 -23.76 -25.71
CA THR A 733 -9.08 -24.81 -25.12
C THR A 733 -8.95 -26.12 -25.91
N LEU A 734 -9.52 -27.20 -25.38
CA LEU A 734 -9.67 -28.48 -26.08
C LEU A 734 -11.10 -28.63 -26.56
N ASP A 735 -11.27 -28.94 -27.85
CA ASP A 735 -12.56 -29.13 -28.49
C ASP A 735 -12.81 -30.63 -28.77
N PRO A 736 -13.72 -31.30 -28.03
CA PRO A 736 -14.09 -32.68 -28.28
C PRO A 736 -15.10 -32.78 -29.44
N GLN A 737 -14.74 -33.52 -30.49
CA GLN A 737 -15.61 -33.91 -31.60
C GLN A 737 -15.91 -35.41 -31.54
N SER A 738 -17.00 -35.87 -32.17
CA SER A 738 -17.62 -37.20 -32.00
C SER A 738 -16.68 -38.43 -31.93
N GLN A 739 -15.47 -38.35 -32.49
CA GLN A 739 -14.41 -39.37 -32.33
C GLN A 739 -12.97 -38.84 -32.16
N ARG A 740 -12.74 -37.53 -31.92
CA ARG A 740 -11.39 -36.93 -31.79
C ARG A 740 -11.36 -35.71 -30.86
N VAL A 741 -10.22 -35.42 -30.24
CA VAL A 741 -9.98 -34.17 -29.48
C VAL A 741 -8.96 -33.32 -30.24
N ARG A 742 -9.15 -31.99 -30.25
CA ARG A 742 -8.25 -31.04 -30.92
C ARG A 742 -7.98 -29.79 -30.09
N TYR A 743 -6.87 -29.10 -30.35
CA TYR A 743 -6.70 -27.73 -29.84
C TYR A 743 -7.64 -26.78 -30.57
N ALA A 744 -8.28 -25.89 -29.81
CA ALA A 744 -9.13 -24.84 -30.34
C ALA A 744 -8.82 -23.50 -29.68
N VAL A 745 -8.83 -22.45 -30.48
CA VAL A 745 -8.80 -21.07 -29.99
C VAL A 745 -10.24 -20.62 -29.80
N ALA A 746 -10.59 -20.26 -28.57
CA ALA A 746 -11.90 -19.73 -28.21
C ALA A 746 -11.88 -18.20 -28.29
N LEU A 747 -12.72 -17.65 -29.16
CA LEU A 747 -12.90 -16.20 -29.34
C LEU A 747 -14.35 -15.81 -29.06
N PRO A 748 -14.61 -14.78 -28.24
CA PRO A 748 -15.96 -14.29 -28.04
C PRO A 748 -16.54 -13.74 -29.36
N MET A 749 -17.79 -14.10 -29.66
CA MET A 749 -18.60 -13.41 -30.66
C MET A 749 -19.34 -12.25 -30.01
N HIS A 750 -19.37 -11.12 -30.70
CA HIS A 750 -20.37 -10.10 -30.47
C HIS A 750 -21.24 -10.03 -31.73
N ALA A 751 -22.51 -9.64 -31.58
CA ALA A 751 -23.39 -9.45 -32.73
C ALA A 751 -22.84 -8.32 -33.60
N VAL A 752 -22.05 -8.67 -34.61
CA VAL A 752 -21.72 -7.77 -35.71
C VAL A 752 -22.99 -7.70 -36.55
N LEU A 753 -23.68 -6.55 -36.52
CA LEU A 753 -24.67 -6.25 -37.56
C LEU A 753 -23.92 -6.42 -38.89
N PRO A 754 -24.36 -7.31 -39.80
CA PRO A 754 -23.68 -7.48 -41.08
C PRO A 754 -23.53 -6.09 -41.68
N GLU A 755 -22.37 -5.80 -42.29
CA GLU A 755 -22.16 -4.60 -43.09
C GLU A 755 -23.39 -4.39 -43.97
N ARG A 756 -24.31 -3.55 -43.48
CA ARG A 756 -25.36 -3.01 -44.31
C ARG A 756 -24.61 -1.99 -45.12
N THR A 757 -24.39 -2.31 -46.40
CA THR A 757 -24.30 -1.30 -47.44
C THR A 757 -25.17 -0.12 -47.03
N HIS A 758 -24.53 1.01 -46.74
CA HIS A 758 -25.17 2.23 -46.24
C HIS A 758 -26.49 2.46 -46.97
N SER A 759 -27.58 2.18 -46.27
CA SER A 759 -28.94 2.50 -46.70
C SER A 759 -29.76 2.79 -45.45
N GLY A 760 -29.77 4.08 -45.09
CA GLY A 760 -30.79 4.81 -44.34
C GLY A 760 -31.19 4.29 -42.95
N GLY A 761 -30.80 5.00 -41.89
CA GLY A 761 -31.47 4.84 -40.59
C GLY A 761 -30.81 5.39 -39.32
N GLY A 762 -29.68 6.09 -39.40
CA GLY A 762 -29.19 6.92 -38.28
C GLY A 762 -29.84 8.31 -38.35
N GLU A 763 -30.06 8.96 -37.19
CA GLU A 763 -30.63 10.33 -37.13
C GLU A 763 -29.85 11.34 -37.99
N LEU A 764 -28.54 11.11 -38.19
CA LEU A 764 -27.66 11.93 -39.01
C LEU A 764 -27.11 11.20 -40.26
N ALA A 765 -27.74 10.08 -40.65
CA ALA A 765 -27.24 9.24 -41.73
C ALA A 765 -27.12 9.98 -43.07
N GLY A 766 -25.92 10.01 -43.62
CA GLY A 766 -25.62 10.63 -44.92
C GLY A 766 -25.27 12.12 -44.85
N LEU A 767 -25.26 12.72 -43.65
CA LEU A 767 -24.78 14.10 -43.45
C LEU A 767 -23.26 14.15 -43.33
N ARG A 768 -22.65 15.16 -43.95
CA ARG A 768 -21.24 15.51 -43.77
C ARG A 768 -21.14 16.67 -42.79
N VAL A 769 -20.50 16.42 -41.66
CA VAL A 769 -20.31 17.42 -40.60
C VAL A 769 -18.83 17.77 -40.50
N VAL A 770 -18.51 19.06 -40.50
CA VAL A 770 -17.15 19.52 -40.16
C VAL A 770 -17.15 19.98 -38.71
N VAL A 771 -16.14 19.54 -37.94
CA VAL A 771 -15.88 20.01 -36.58
C VAL A 771 -14.63 20.87 -36.60
N LEU A 772 -14.79 22.14 -36.23
CA LEU A 772 -13.73 23.12 -36.16
C LEU A 772 -13.56 23.59 -34.72
N ASP A 773 -12.50 23.12 -34.08
CA ASP A 773 -12.22 23.27 -32.65
C ASP A 773 -10.70 23.11 -32.48
N ASP A 774 -10.03 23.87 -31.64
CA ASP A 774 -8.57 23.79 -31.46
C ASP A 774 -8.18 22.68 -30.47
N GLU A 775 -9.07 22.36 -29.53
CA GLU A 775 -8.89 21.34 -28.50
C GLU A 775 -9.04 19.92 -29.08
N VAL A 776 -7.95 19.14 -29.03
CA VAL A 776 -7.88 17.76 -29.58
C VAL A 776 -8.93 16.85 -28.92
N GLU A 777 -9.04 16.91 -27.59
CA GLU A 777 -9.99 16.09 -26.83
C GLU A 777 -11.45 16.40 -27.19
N SER A 778 -11.77 17.67 -27.45
CA SER A 778 -13.10 18.12 -27.88
C SER A 778 -13.43 17.62 -29.28
N ARG A 779 -12.48 17.72 -30.23
CA ARG A 779 -12.67 17.20 -31.60
C ARG A 779 -12.90 15.69 -31.63
N ASP A 780 -12.09 14.93 -30.90
CA ASP A 780 -12.18 13.47 -30.85
C ASP A 780 -13.50 13.01 -30.22
N ALA A 781 -13.96 13.68 -29.16
CA ALA A 781 -15.25 13.40 -28.54
C ALA A 781 -16.43 13.70 -29.47
N LEU A 782 -16.39 14.84 -30.18
CA LEU A 782 -17.44 15.22 -31.14
C LEU A 782 -17.47 14.30 -32.36
N GLU A 783 -16.30 13.92 -32.92
CA GLU A 783 -16.22 12.96 -34.02
C GLU A 783 -16.79 11.61 -33.59
N ALA A 784 -16.36 11.07 -32.45
CA ALA A 784 -16.83 9.78 -31.96
C ALA A 784 -18.37 9.77 -31.79
N ALA A 785 -18.94 10.85 -31.24
CA ALA A 785 -20.38 10.98 -31.09
C ALA A 785 -21.11 11.07 -32.44
N LEU A 786 -20.63 11.88 -33.39
CA LEU A 786 -21.30 12.10 -34.68
C LEU A 786 -21.20 10.88 -35.61
N VAL A 787 -20.04 10.22 -35.65
CA VAL A 787 -19.82 8.98 -36.42
C VAL A 787 -20.71 7.85 -35.89
N LEU A 788 -20.85 7.74 -34.56
CA LEU A 788 -21.75 6.76 -33.93
C LEU A 788 -23.21 6.92 -34.39
N HIS A 789 -23.64 8.14 -34.69
CA HIS A 789 -25.00 8.47 -35.14
C HIS A 789 -25.15 8.57 -36.67
N GLY A 790 -24.12 8.16 -37.42
CA GLY A 790 -24.18 7.94 -38.88
C GLY A 790 -23.73 9.11 -39.75
N ALA A 791 -23.14 10.17 -39.17
CA ALA A 791 -22.56 11.27 -39.92
C ALA A 791 -21.15 10.92 -40.45
N THR A 792 -20.77 11.48 -41.59
CA THR A 792 -19.37 11.53 -42.03
C THR A 792 -18.73 12.78 -41.42
N VAL A 793 -17.70 12.63 -40.61
CA VAL A 793 -17.08 13.76 -39.90
C VAL A 793 -15.72 14.11 -40.51
N GLN A 794 -15.44 15.40 -40.66
CA GLN A 794 -14.11 15.92 -40.96
C GLN A 794 -13.69 16.86 -39.83
N GLN A 795 -12.53 16.60 -39.23
CA GLN A 795 -11.97 17.44 -38.18
C GLN A 795 -10.97 18.46 -38.75
N GLU A 796 -11.01 19.70 -38.26
CA GLU A 796 -10.03 20.73 -38.59
C GLU A 796 -9.66 21.54 -37.35
N ALA A 797 -8.37 21.80 -37.15
CA ALA A 797 -7.87 22.59 -36.03
C ALA A 797 -7.82 24.10 -36.32
N SER A 798 -7.89 24.51 -37.59
CA SER A 798 -7.78 25.92 -38.01
C SER A 798 -8.83 26.29 -39.05
N GLY A 799 -9.51 27.41 -38.79
CA GLY A 799 -10.49 28.00 -39.68
C GLY A 799 -9.92 28.46 -41.01
N ALA A 800 -8.76 29.14 -41.00
CA ALA A 800 -8.10 29.60 -42.22
C ALA A 800 -7.68 28.45 -43.14
N ALA A 801 -7.15 27.36 -42.58
CA ALA A 801 -6.75 26.18 -43.35
C ALA A 801 -7.96 25.52 -44.04
N TRP A 802 -9.05 25.35 -43.29
CA TRP A 802 -10.30 24.80 -43.81
C TRP A 802 -10.92 25.68 -44.90
N LEU A 803 -11.01 27.00 -44.68
CA LEU A 803 -11.51 27.96 -45.67
C LEU A 803 -10.67 27.98 -46.95
N ALA A 804 -9.34 27.84 -46.83
CA ALA A 804 -8.44 27.75 -47.99
C ALA A 804 -8.71 26.49 -48.83
N ALA A 805 -8.94 25.34 -48.19
CA ALA A 805 -9.34 24.10 -48.86
C ALA A 805 -10.72 24.22 -49.54
N LEU A 806 -11.63 25.02 -48.96
CA LEU A 806 -12.97 25.25 -49.49
C LEU A 806 -12.98 26.09 -50.79
N ARG A 807 -12.03 27.03 -50.97
CA ARG A 807 -12.00 27.98 -52.12
C ARG A 807 -11.87 27.31 -53.48
N GLY A 808 -11.32 26.10 -53.55
CA GLY A 808 -11.17 25.30 -54.78
C GLY A 808 -12.25 24.22 -54.98
N THR A 809 -13.15 24.03 -54.00
CA THR A 809 -14.05 22.88 -53.94
C THR A 809 -15.46 23.27 -54.44
N PRO A 810 -16.07 22.49 -55.35
CA PRO A 810 -17.43 22.78 -55.83
C PRO A 810 -18.45 22.68 -54.68
N ARG A 811 -19.49 23.53 -54.67
CA ARG A 811 -20.49 23.62 -53.59
C ARG A 811 -21.20 22.30 -53.27
N SER A 812 -21.32 21.38 -54.23
CA SER A 812 -21.85 20.02 -54.02
C SER A 812 -20.97 19.17 -53.09
N ALA A 813 -19.67 19.47 -53.01
CA ALA A 813 -18.71 18.79 -52.17
C ALA A 813 -18.48 19.47 -50.81
N TRP A 814 -19.14 20.60 -50.52
CA TRP A 814 -19.12 21.23 -49.20
C TRP A 814 -19.85 20.39 -48.16
N PRO A 815 -19.57 20.54 -46.86
CA PRO A 815 -20.32 19.85 -45.81
C PRO A 815 -21.78 20.29 -45.76
N ASP A 816 -22.57 19.53 -45.02
CA ASP A 816 -23.99 19.78 -44.78
C ASP A 816 -24.19 20.64 -43.52
N VAL A 817 -23.30 20.53 -42.52
CA VAL A 817 -23.28 21.36 -41.29
C VAL A 817 -21.83 21.63 -40.84
N LEU A 818 -21.57 22.81 -40.30
CA LEU A 818 -20.32 23.16 -39.62
C LEU A 818 -20.57 23.36 -38.12
N LEU A 819 -19.82 22.66 -37.27
CA LEU A 819 -19.68 22.93 -35.84
C LEU A 819 -18.41 23.77 -35.66
N CYS A 820 -18.54 24.98 -35.11
CA CYS A 820 -17.45 25.94 -35.02
C CYS A 820 -17.31 26.44 -33.59
N ASP A 821 -16.15 26.20 -32.96
CA ASP A 821 -15.79 26.91 -31.74
C ASP A 821 -15.58 28.40 -32.03
N LEU A 822 -16.11 29.25 -31.15
CA LEU A 822 -15.93 30.69 -31.24
C LEU A 822 -14.54 31.12 -30.78
N GLN A 823 -13.88 30.32 -29.94
CA GLN A 823 -12.52 30.59 -29.46
C GLN A 823 -11.58 29.52 -30.01
N LEU A 824 -10.81 29.87 -31.03
CA LEU A 824 -9.77 29.00 -31.57
C LEU A 824 -8.41 29.67 -31.31
N ASP A 825 -7.34 28.89 -31.16
CA ASP A 825 -5.99 29.43 -30.95
C ASP A 825 -5.55 30.38 -32.08
N GLY A 826 -5.61 31.69 -31.81
CA GLY A 826 -5.22 32.75 -32.74
C GLY A 826 -6.26 33.12 -33.80
N GLU A 827 -7.48 32.54 -33.79
CA GLU A 827 -8.56 32.83 -34.73
C GLU A 827 -9.90 33.02 -33.99
N GLU A 828 -10.68 34.03 -34.36
CA GLU A 828 -12.04 34.19 -33.83
C GLU A 828 -13.05 33.48 -34.75
N GLY A 829 -13.86 32.58 -34.19
CA GLY A 829 -14.84 31.78 -34.95
C GLY A 829 -15.80 32.64 -35.78
N GLU A 830 -16.18 33.82 -35.29
CA GLU A 830 -17.02 34.78 -36.01
C GLU A 830 -16.37 35.31 -37.30
N GLN A 831 -15.06 35.55 -37.28
CA GLN A 831 -14.32 36.01 -38.46
C GLN A 831 -14.28 34.92 -39.55
N ILE A 832 -14.14 33.66 -39.14
CA ILE A 832 -14.17 32.50 -40.03
C ILE A 832 -15.54 32.36 -40.69
N VAL A 833 -16.62 32.49 -39.92
CA VAL A 833 -17.98 32.42 -40.48
C VAL A 833 -18.28 33.63 -41.37
N SER A 834 -17.83 34.83 -41.02
CA SER A 834 -17.93 36.01 -41.89
C SER A 834 -17.23 35.81 -43.24
N ALA A 835 -16.02 35.24 -43.23
CA ALA A 835 -15.30 34.89 -44.45
C ALA A 835 -16.02 33.80 -45.27
N LEU A 836 -16.63 32.81 -44.62
CA LEU A 836 -17.48 31.81 -45.28
C LEU A 836 -18.69 32.47 -45.98
N ARG A 837 -19.41 33.38 -45.30
CA ARG A 837 -20.56 34.10 -45.86
C ARG A 837 -20.16 34.97 -47.07
N ALA A 838 -18.99 35.61 -47.02
CA ALA A 838 -18.45 36.36 -48.16
C ALA A 838 -18.15 35.44 -49.37
N MET A 839 -17.65 34.22 -49.14
CA MET A 839 -17.42 33.22 -50.18
C MET A 839 -18.73 32.72 -50.81
N GLU A 840 -19.77 32.51 -49.99
CA GLU A 840 -21.11 32.11 -50.47
C GLU A 840 -21.72 33.19 -51.38
N THR A 841 -21.61 34.45 -50.97
CA THR A 841 -22.11 35.61 -51.73
C THR A 841 -21.35 35.78 -53.06
N GLY A 842 -20.03 35.61 -53.04
CA GLY A 842 -19.18 35.69 -54.23
C GLY A 842 -19.42 34.57 -55.25
N GLN A 843 -19.78 33.36 -54.80
CA GLN A 843 -20.15 32.24 -55.69
C GLN A 843 -21.57 32.41 -56.26
N ALA A 844 -22.52 32.94 -55.48
CA ALA A 844 -23.88 33.22 -55.95
C ALA A 844 -23.90 34.26 -57.09
N ALA A 845 -23.09 35.32 -56.96
CA ALA A 845 -22.96 36.35 -57.99
C ALA A 845 -22.37 35.84 -59.33
N ARG A 846 -21.50 34.83 -59.29
CA ARG A 846 -20.83 34.26 -60.48
C ARG A 846 -21.69 33.26 -61.27
N ARG A 847 -22.73 32.68 -60.66
CA ARG A 847 -23.53 31.59 -61.26
C ARG A 847 -25.01 31.93 -61.46
N GLY A 848 -25.46 33.13 -61.11
CA GLY A 848 -26.85 33.55 -61.29
C GLY A 848 -27.87 32.72 -60.51
N ALA A 849 -27.42 31.98 -59.49
CA ALA A 849 -28.23 31.09 -58.67
C ALA A 849 -28.08 31.48 -57.19
N THR A 850 -29.21 31.61 -56.50
CA THR A 850 -29.30 31.83 -55.05
C THR A 850 -28.91 30.54 -54.31
N ALA A 851 -27.62 30.33 -54.07
CA ALA A 851 -27.16 29.22 -53.24
C ALA A 851 -27.40 29.54 -51.75
N ARG A 852 -27.99 28.59 -51.00
CA ARG A 852 -28.30 28.75 -49.57
C ARG A 852 -27.02 28.70 -48.71
N PRO A 853 -26.98 29.49 -47.61
CA PRO A 853 -25.85 29.48 -46.70
C PRO A 853 -25.73 28.13 -45.98
N LEU A 854 -24.50 27.68 -45.76
CA LEU A 854 -24.17 26.52 -44.93
C LEU A 854 -24.62 26.81 -43.49
N PRO A 855 -25.42 25.93 -42.86
CA PRO A 855 -25.76 26.07 -41.45
C PRO A 855 -24.50 25.88 -40.59
N VAL A 856 -24.26 26.86 -39.72
CA VAL A 856 -23.13 26.85 -38.77
C VAL A 856 -23.68 26.85 -37.35
N ILE A 857 -23.24 25.92 -36.52
CA ILE A 857 -23.59 25.81 -35.10
C ILE A 857 -22.38 26.27 -34.29
N ALA A 858 -22.57 27.28 -33.45
CA ALA A 858 -21.52 27.81 -32.57
C ALA A 858 -21.33 26.92 -31.35
N LEU A 859 -20.08 26.60 -30.99
CA LEU A 859 -19.70 25.99 -29.73
C LEU A 859 -19.14 27.08 -28.79
N THR A 860 -19.67 27.17 -27.57
CA THR A 860 -19.33 28.24 -26.61
C THR A 860 -18.72 27.70 -25.33
N GLY A 861 -17.59 28.25 -24.88
CA GLY A 861 -16.97 27.93 -23.60
C GLY A 861 -17.68 28.55 -22.38
N GLN A 862 -17.52 27.94 -21.21
CA GLN A 862 -18.02 28.45 -19.91
C GLN A 862 -17.34 29.78 -19.55
N ILE A 863 -17.81 30.92 -20.08
CA ILE A 863 -17.74 32.29 -19.54
C ILE A 863 -18.40 33.35 -20.47
N ALA A 864 -18.87 33.01 -21.67
CA ALA A 864 -19.57 34.00 -22.52
C ALA A 864 -21.08 34.11 -22.20
N ARG A 865 -21.44 34.74 -21.07
CA ARG A 865 -22.80 35.31 -20.90
C ARG A 865 -22.91 36.62 -21.67
N LEU A 866 -23.14 36.55 -22.97
CA LEU A 866 -23.82 37.61 -23.72
C LEU A 866 -24.89 36.93 -24.56
N ALA A 867 -26.15 37.31 -24.34
CA ALA A 867 -27.18 37.02 -25.33
C ALA A 867 -26.73 37.64 -26.67
N PRO A 868 -26.92 36.99 -27.82
CA PRO A 868 -26.45 37.52 -29.11
C PRO A 868 -27.02 38.94 -29.31
N VAL A 869 -26.15 39.93 -29.55
CA VAL A 869 -26.56 41.33 -29.76
C VAL A 869 -26.31 41.70 -31.22
N GLY A 870 -27.39 41.91 -31.98
CA GLY A 870 -27.30 42.41 -33.37
C GLY A 870 -27.10 41.32 -34.44
N ASP A 871 -26.20 41.58 -35.39
CA ASP A 871 -26.00 40.82 -36.64
C ASP A 871 -25.55 39.36 -36.40
N GLU A 872 -24.97 39.05 -35.23
CA GLU A 872 -24.50 37.72 -34.81
C GLU A 872 -25.63 36.66 -34.76
N SER A 873 -26.85 37.09 -34.42
CA SER A 873 -28.03 36.20 -34.39
C SER A 873 -28.43 35.68 -35.78
N THR A 874 -27.96 36.33 -36.85
CA THR A 874 -28.21 35.92 -38.23
C THR A 874 -27.08 35.08 -38.83
N MET A 875 -25.93 35.03 -38.15
CA MET A 875 -24.72 34.37 -38.66
C MET A 875 -24.72 32.85 -38.38
N PHE A 876 -25.24 32.45 -37.22
CA PHE A 876 -25.27 31.05 -36.74
C PHE A 876 -26.68 30.49 -36.72
N ALA A 877 -26.81 29.21 -37.06
CA ALA A 877 -28.07 28.47 -37.03
C ALA A 877 -28.49 28.05 -35.61
N ALA A 878 -27.52 27.79 -34.73
CA ALA A 878 -27.75 27.45 -33.32
C ALA A 878 -26.47 27.61 -32.48
N TRP A 879 -26.63 27.50 -31.15
CA TRP A 879 -25.57 27.69 -30.17
C TRP A 879 -25.57 26.52 -29.17
N LEU A 880 -24.40 25.97 -28.87
CA LEU A 880 -24.21 24.85 -27.95
C LEU A 880 -23.10 25.17 -26.95
N ASP A 881 -23.42 25.09 -25.67
CA ASP A 881 -22.44 25.28 -24.60
C ASP A 881 -21.57 24.03 -24.41
N LYS A 882 -20.25 24.22 -24.32
CA LYS A 882 -19.29 23.20 -23.92
C LYS A 882 -19.37 22.95 -22.40
N PRO A 883 -19.35 21.69 -21.94
CA PRO A 883 -19.31 20.45 -22.73
C PRO A 883 -20.68 20.13 -23.36
N VAL A 884 -20.68 19.73 -24.63
CA VAL A 884 -21.91 19.51 -25.39
C VAL A 884 -22.52 18.15 -25.06
N ALA A 885 -23.78 18.12 -24.62
CA ALA A 885 -24.52 16.88 -24.43
C ALA A 885 -24.93 16.26 -25.78
N VAL A 886 -24.61 14.99 -26.02
CA VAL A 886 -24.87 14.28 -27.29
C VAL A 886 -26.34 14.38 -27.75
N PRO A 887 -27.37 14.16 -26.91
CA PRO A 887 -28.76 14.29 -27.36
C PRO A 887 -29.09 15.70 -27.88
N LYS A 888 -28.53 16.74 -27.25
CA LYS A 888 -28.72 18.13 -27.65
C LYS A 888 -27.97 18.44 -28.95
N LEU A 889 -26.75 17.92 -29.11
CA LEU A 889 -25.97 18.01 -30.34
C LEU A 889 -26.75 17.44 -31.55
N LEU A 890 -27.30 16.22 -31.40
CA LEU A 890 -28.04 15.54 -32.47
C LEU A 890 -29.32 16.29 -32.85
N SER A 891 -30.12 16.71 -31.87
CA SER A 891 -31.35 17.48 -32.14
C SER A 891 -31.05 18.81 -32.83
N THR A 892 -30.00 19.51 -32.39
CA THR A 892 -29.63 20.81 -32.96
C THR A 892 -29.09 20.69 -34.39
N ILE A 893 -28.33 19.65 -34.70
CA ILE A 893 -27.89 19.36 -36.08
C ILE A 893 -29.09 19.03 -36.98
N ALA A 894 -30.00 18.17 -36.50
CA ALA A 894 -31.20 17.79 -37.26
C ALA A 894 -32.11 18.99 -37.54
N GLU A 895 -32.28 19.91 -36.58
CA GLU A 895 -33.04 21.15 -36.75
C GLU A 895 -32.35 22.13 -37.70
N ALA A 896 -31.03 22.30 -37.58
CA ALA A 896 -30.26 23.20 -38.45
C ALA A 896 -30.31 22.75 -39.93
N VAL A 897 -30.32 21.43 -40.19
CA VAL A 897 -30.46 20.88 -41.54
C VAL A 897 -31.90 20.98 -42.05
N LYS A 898 -32.91 20.63 -41.25
CA LYS A 898 -34.33 20.73 -41.66
C LYS A 898 -34.77 22.16 -41.91
N GLY A 899 -34.36 23.10 -41.07
CA GLY A 899 -34.63 24.54 -41.26
C GLY A 899 -34.02 25.09 -42.56
N SER A 900 -32.90 24.52 -42.99
CA SER A 900 -32.28 24.82 -44.29
C SER A 900 -33.07 24.22 -45.47
N GLU A 901 -33.73 23.08 -45.31
CA GLU A 901 -34.54 22.43 -46.36
C GLU A 901 -35.90 23.11 -46.59
N ASP A 902 -36.66 23.44 -45.53
CA ASP A 902 -38.00 24.04 -45.61
C ASP A 902 -38.00 25.52 -46.05
N ALA A 903 -36.92 26.27 -45.82
CA ALA A 903 -36.79 27.69 -46.18
C ALA A 903 -36.69 27.97 -47.70
N GLY A 904 -36.90 26.97 -48.56
CA GLY A 904 -37.23 27.26 -49.95
C GLY A 904 -37.97 26.13 -50.64
N ARG A 905 -39.12 25.80 -50.06
CA ARG A 905 -40.31 25.47 -50.85
C ARG A 905 -41.11 26.71 -51.17
#